data_AF-A0A551YSA8-F1
#
_entry.id   AF-A0A551YSA8-F1
#
_cell.length_a   1.000
_cell.length_b   1.000
_cell.length_c   1.000
_cell.angle_alpha   90.00
_cell.angle_beta   90.00
_cell.angle_gamma   90.00
#
_symmetry.space_group_name_H-M   'P 1'
#
loop_
_entity.id
_entity.type
_entity.pdbx_description
1 polymer ?
#
loop_
_entity_poly.entity_id
_entity_poly.type
_entity_poly.pdbx_seq_one_letter_code
_entity_poly.pdbx_strand_id
1 'polypeptide(L)'
;MSDYPESIRNTSVSDQATNNDALGFEPYVIAIAEFLLHQQTQPPLTLSVEGEWGSGKSSFMKMLEEYLRKKGGRTVWFNAWRHDKAESVWAAFALSFIKQISTPKNWRDLPRIILGYFKLQLLRFNLEKGLFELIKAFPLIIFVICASIAIPFILIIYGVEGINELIRATTSQDVFWSKINSVFKLLFTAVGVTLSGAGIFAGIKSLLRNFQRLLQNPKNNLIKYIEAPDYKKQSAFVEEFHEDFAKIVDAYVGNDRVYVFIDDLDRCEHPKSADLMQAINLMIADDPSVVFILGMDREKVAASLAVKYENILKYLPSETTEIDPDILARRSANKGLAYGYTFIEKFVQLPFLVPQPSRSDFERFLIQLATSTPPNLQPAKPRFTFFQSFWGKFKLALPQRNNSQKHLTSATSNQTSDLKNLSLDNPSIESEQTEKQKAQAAVIKRLEAIQVNKSDNRDSQTVRNVIMMVAPALDYNPRRIKHFINVFRLKVYIANETGLFFEERDENDNLLVPSLTFEQLGKFTAISLKWPLLLSDLENDKKILAKLEEFALRESMQSNEEETKEYDESLRYWGSYTKLKALMAYGHDKLAANSKFSLAEVNVDKLLQVSPRVIRSANEPIQRKQKRKQISQNIKISQNITSLPPDFHLEMVDIPAGKFNMGSNEYEDEKPIHEVIVPAFQIGKYPVTQAQYQAVMEKASSSFSRNPQNPVKSVSKDDAEVFCKQLSKLTGKNYRLPTEAEWEYACRAGTETRFSFGDDESQLGDYAWFIDNSDNVTHPAGQKRPNLWGIYDMHGNVWEWCADKYHKSYVNKPENIKKNGSIAWLDSNINNKSLMIIRGGDFNSYPGLCRSADRYSPDAYLRSDFGFRVVCDLPQSVNS
;
A
#
# COMPACT_ATOMS: atom_id res chain seq x y z
N MET A 1 42.63 32.88 -5.88
CA MET A 1 41.64 33.00 -4.79
C MET A 1 40.34 33.45 -5.43
N SER A 2 39.38 32.54 -5.58
CA SER A 2 38.04 32.86 -6.10
C SER A 2 37.09 33.02 -4.92
N ASP A 3 36.88 34.26 -4.50
CA ASP A 3 35.92 34.61 -3.45
C ASP A 3 34.49 34.58 -4.02
N TYR A 4 33.82 33.45 -3.86
CA TYR A 4 32.36 33.42 -3.71
C TYR A 4 32.04 32.54 -2.50
N PRO A 5 31.22 33.00 -1.55
CA PRO A 5 30.77 32.14 -0.47
C PRO A 5 29.92 31.01 -1.07
N GLU A 6 30.24 29.77 -0.70
CA GLU A 6 29.35 28.62 -0.92
C GLU A 6 28.01 28.93 -0.22
N SER A 7 27.04 29.47 -0.94
CA SER A 7 25.77 29.90 -0.35
C SER A 7 24.69 28.85 -0.54
N ILE A 8 24.03 28.48 0.55
CA ILE A 8 22.72 27.83 0.52
C ILE A 8 21.69 28.87 0.09
N ARG A 9 20.81 28.56 -0.87
CA ARG A 9 19.70 29.44 -1.28
C ARG A 9 18.86 29.82 -0.05
N ASN A 10 18.72 31.13 0.24
CA ASN A 10 17.87 31.67 1.31
C ASN A 10 16.36 31.69 0.96
N THR A 11 15.92 30.84 0.04
CA THR A 11 14.52 30.75 -0.42
C THR A 11 14.00 29.35 -0.18
N SER A 12 12.85 29.22 0.49
CA SER A 12 12.18 27.94 0.68
C SER A 12 11.67 27.37 -0.65
N VAL A 13 11.87 26.07 -0.87
CA VAL A 13 11.29 25.32 -2.00
C VAL A 13 9.92 24.78 -1.58
N SER A 14 8.94 24.88 -2.47
CA SER A 14 7.58 24.36 -2.24
C SER A 14 7.55 22.84 -2.45
N ASP A 15 6.94 22.10 -1.51
CA ASP A 15 6.72 20.64 -1.58
C ASP A 15 5.44 20.27 -2.37
N GLN A 16 5.13 21.02 -3.43
CA GLN A 16 3.94 20.75 -4.25
C GLN A 16 4.28 19.79 -5.39
N ALA A 17 3.43 18.77 -5.58
CA ALA A 17 3.50 17.90 -6.74
C ALA A 17 3.46 18.71 -8.04
N THR A 18 4.38 18.39 -8.96
CA THR A 18 4.65 19.14 -10.18
C THR A 18 4.41 18.29 -11.42
N ASN A 19 4.23 18.95 -12.56
CA ASN A 19 4.09 18.31 -13.87
C ASN A 19 5.42 18.33 -14.64
N ASN A 20 6.46 18.98 -14.10
CA ASN A 20 7.77 19.02 -14.72
C ASN A 20 8.56 17.74 -14.39
N ASP A 21 9.11 17.09 -15.41
CA ASP A 21 9.89 15.88 -15.23
C ASP A 21 11.33 16.18 -14.81
N ALA A 22 11.54 16.30 -13.51
CA ALA A 22 12.88 16.48 -12.96
C ALA A 22 13.56 15.15 -12.56
N LEU A 23 12.79 14.06 -12.45
CA LEU A 23 13.22 12.79 -11.87
C LEU A 23 13.20 11.62 -12.87
N GLY A 24 12.92 11.88 -14.15
CA GLY A 24 12.94 10.89 -15.22
C GLY A 24 11.68 10.01 -15.30
N PHE A 25 10.52 10.54 -14.89
CA PHE A 25 9.24 9.83 -14.93
C PHE A 25 8.56 9.82 -16.30
N GLU A 26 8.96 10.71 -17.22
CA GLU A 26 8.30 10.90 -18.52
C GLU A 26 8.16 9.62 -19.35
N PRO A 27 9.20 8.76 -19.51
CA PRO A 27 9.07 7.53 -20.30
C PRO A 27 7.99 6.57 -19.75
N TYR A 28 7.88 6.48 -18.43
CA TYR A 28 6.89 5.64 -17.75
C TYR A 28 5.47 6.22 -17.88
N VAL A 29 5.34 7.55 -17.77
CA VAL A 29 4.07 8.25 -17.95
C VAL A 29 3.55 8.05 -19.37
N ILE A 30 4.41 8.20 -20.38
CA ILE A 30 4.06 7.98 -21.79
C ILE A 30 3.61 6.53 -21.99
N ALA A 31 4.41 5.55 -21.56
CA ALA A 31 4.09 4.13 -21.70
C ALA A 31 2.71 3.77 -21.10
N ILE A 32 2.43 4.22 -19.87
CA ILE A 32 1.14 3.97 -19.21
C ILE A 32 0.01 4.70 -19.94
N ALA A 33 0.21 5.97 -20.33
CA ALA A 33 -0.83 6.73 -21.00
C ALA A 33 -1.22 6.10 -22.35
N GLU A 34 -0.23 5.67 -23.14
CA GLU A 34 -0.46 4.99 -24.41
C GLU A 34 -1.18 3.66 -24.23
N PHE A 35 -0.76 2.87 -23.24
CA PHE A 35 -1.45 1.63 -22.87
C PHE A 35 -2.93 1.89 -22.50
N LEU A 36 -3.22 2.92 -21.72
CA LEU A 36 -4.58 3.28 -21.29
C LEU A 36 -5.45 3.89 -22.40
N LEU A 37 -4.85 4.57 -23.38
CA LEU A 37 -5.55 5.16 -24.52
C LEU A 37 -5.78 4.14 -25.65
N HIS A 38 -5.05 3.03 -25.65
CA HIS A 38 -5.17 2.02 -26.70
C HIS A 38 -6.60 1.46 -26.81
N GLN A 39 -7.11 1.32 -28.04
CA GLN A 39 -8.51 0.93 -28.29
C GLN A 39 -8.86 -0.46 -27.73
N GLN A 40 -7.89 -1.39 -27.73
CA GLN A 40 -8.08 -2.74 -27.19
C GLN A 40 -7.99 -2.84 -25.67
N THR A 41 -7.56 -1.77 -24.98
CA THR A 41 -7.57 -1.72 -23.51
C THR A 41 -9.00 -1.45 -23.06
N GLN A 42 -9.71 -2.52 -22.69
CA GLN A 42 -11.12 -2.45 -22.30
C GLN A 42 -11.24 -2.07 -20.81
N PRO A 43 -12.00 -1.03 -20.46
CA PRO A 43 -12.45 -0.82 -19.09
C PRO A 43 -13.56 -1.84 -18.72
N PRO A 44 -13.85 -2.04 -17.43
CA PRO A 44 -13.27 -1.34 -16.29
C PRO A 44 -11.84 -1.82 -15.97
N LEU A 45 -10.98 -0.88 -15.57
CA LEU A 45 -9.57 -1.15 -15.27
C LEU A 45 -9.08 -0.33 -14.08
N THR A 46 -8.32 -0.95 -13.19
CA THR A 46 -7.66 -0.28 -12.08
C THR A 46 -6.14 -0.37 -12.22
N LEU A 47 -5.52 0.79 -12.28
CA LEU A 47 -4.09 1.02 -12.14
C LEU A 47 -3.80 1.51 -10.72
N SER A 48 -2.84 0.91 -10.02
CA SER A 48 -2.26 1.52 -8.82
C SER A 48 -0.90 2.13 -9.14
N VAL A 49 -0.66 3.32 -8.60
CA VAL A 49 0.62 4.03 -8.60
C VAL A 49 1.15 3.97 -7.16
N GLU A 50 2.10 3.06 -6.94
CA GLU A 50 2.56 2.62 -5.63
C GLU A 50 3.93 3.19 -5.27
N GLY A 51 4.18 3.40 -3.97
CA GLY A 51 5.49 3.80 -3.46
C GLY A 51 5.41 4.44 -2.07
N GLU A 52 6.55 4.57 -1.41
CA GLU A 52 6.66 5.19 -0.09
C GLU A 52 6.43 6.71 -0.14
N TRP A 53 6.37 7.35 1.02
CA TRP A 53 6.37 8.81 1.09
C TRP A 53 7.62 9.39 0.41
N GLY A 54 7.44 10.47 -0.36
CA GLY A 54 8.53 11.11 -1.09
C GLY A 54 8.91 10.48 -2.44
N SER A 55 8.34 9.33 -2.82
CA SER A 55 8.69 8.66 -4.10
C SER A 55 8.22 9.39 -5.37
N GLY A 56 7.37 10.42 -5.23
CA GLY A 56 6.87 11.19 -6.37
C GLY A 56 5.52 10.74 -6.97
N LYS A 57 4.77 9.84 -6.32
CA LYS A 57 3.44 9.34 -6.77
C LYS A 57 2.50 10.44 -7.27
N SER A 58 2.29 11.49 -6.47
CA SER A 58 1.38 12.58 -6.83
C SER A 58 1.86 13.37 -8.05
N SER A 59 3.18 13.58 -8.20
CA SER A 59 3.76 14.23 -9.40
C SER A 59 3.58 13.33 -10.63
N PHE A 60 3.87 12.03 -10.49
CA PHE A 60 3.65 11.03 -11.53
C PHE A 60 2.20 11.02 -12.04
N MET A 61 1.23 10.96 -11.11
CA MET A 61 -0.19 10.95 -11.46
C MET A 61 -0.64 12.26 -12.12
N LYS A 62 -0.11 13.41 -11.71
CA LYS A 62 -0.42 14.68 -12.38
C LYS A 62 0.13 14.75 -13.80
N MET A 63 1.35 14.26 -14.04
CA MET A 63 1.92 14.15 -15.38
C MET A 63 1.05 13.23 -16.26
N LEU A 64 0.64 12.08 -15.73
CA LEU A 64 -0.26 11.16 -16.42
C LEU A 64 -1.62 11.78 -16.72
N GLU A 65 -2.22 12.48 -15.76
CA GLU A 65 -3.48 13.20 -15.95
C GLU A 65 -3.35 14.23 -17.09
N GLU A 66 -2.29 15.02 -17.09
CA GLU A 66 -2.05 16.03 -18.12
C GLU A 66 -1.90 15.39 -19.50
N TYR A 67 -1.16 14.29 -19.62
CA TYR A 67 -0.96 13.59 -20.88
C TYR A 67 -2.28 13.01 -21.42
N LEU A 68 -3.06 12.33 -20.57
CA LEU A 68 -4.38 11.79 -20.94
C LEU A 68 -5.33 12.92 -21.37
N ARG A 69 -5.35 14.04 -20.64
CA ARG A 69 -6.18 15.20 -20.97
C ARG A 69 -5.79 15.83 -22.31
N LYS A 70 -4.48 15.96 -22.59
CA LYS A 70 -3.97 16.46 -23.90
C LYS A 70 -4.42 15.59 -25.07
N LYS A 71 -4.54 14.27 -24.85
CA LYS A 71 -5.03 13.31 -25.86
C LYS A 71 -6.56 13.20 -25.92
N GLY A 72 -7.28 14.08 -25.22
CA GLY A 72 -8.75 14.14 -25.24
C GLY A 72 -9.45 13.24 -24.20
N GLY A 73 -8.70 12.58 -23.32
CA GLY A 73 -9.25 11.79 -22.23
C GLY A 73 -9.96 12.63 -21.18
N ARG A 74 -11.11 12.15 -20.68
CA ARG A 74 -11.85 12.81 -19.61
C ARG A 74 -11.27 12.41 -18.25
N THR A 75 -10.68 13.36 -17.53
CA THR A 75 -10.10 13.11 -16.21
C THR A 75 -10.96 13.65 -15.06
N VAL A 76 -10.95 12.93 -13.94
CA VAL A 76 -11.53 13.30 -12.64
C VAL A 76 -10.45 13.14 -11.57
N TRP A 77 -10.29 14.13 -10.69
CA TRP A 77 -9.31 14.07 -9.60
C TRP A 77 -9.99 14.10 -8.23
N PHE A 78 -9.62 13.20 -7.33
CA PHE A 78 -10.08 13.14 -5.96
C PHE A 78 -8.90 12.93 -5.01
N ASN A 79 -8.80 13.75 -3.96
CA ASN A 79 -7.79 13.58 -2.92
C ASN A 79 -8.50 13.04 -1.66
N ALA A 80 -8.25 11.78 -1.31
CA ALA A 80 -9.00 11.09 -0.28
C ALA A 80 -8.79 11.70 1.11
N TRP A 81 -7.54 12.02 1.44
CA TRP A 81 -7.16 12.60 2.72
C TRP A 81 -7.82 13.96 3.02
N ARG A 82 -8.07 14.80 2.00
CA ARG A 82 -8.79 16.07 2.20
C ARG A 82 -10.22 15.89 2.71
N HIS A 83 -10.80 14.71 2.50
CA HIS A 83 -12.16 14.36 2.90
C HIS A 83 -12.17 13.38 4.09
N ASP A 84 -11.03 13.19 4.76
CA ASP A 84 -10.90 12.23 5.85
C ASP A 84 -11.79 12.58 7.06
N LYS A 85 -12.13 13.86 7.24
CA LYS A 85 -13.08 14.32 8.28
C LYS A 85 -14.55 14.08 7.94
N ALA A 86 -14.87 13.66 6.71
CA ALA A 86 -16.23 13.31 6.34
C ALA A 86 -16.66 12.02 7.07
N GLU A 87 -17.95 11.90 7.40
CA GLU A 87 -18.50 10.66 7.97
C GLU A 87 -18.26 9.45 7.07
N SER A 88 -18.23 9.68 5.74
CA SER A 88 -17.85 8.69 4.74
C SER A 88 -17.02 9.31 3.61
N VAL A 89 -15.79 8.81 3.44
CA VAL A 89 -14.89 9.23 2.35
C VAL A 89 -15.42 8.79 0.98
N TRP A 90 -16.09 7.63 0.88
CA TRP A 90 -16.65 7.16 -0.38
C TRP A 90 -17.83 8.01 -0.86
N ALA A 91 -18.63 8.56 0.06
CA ALA A 91 -19.72 9.47 -0.29
C ALA A 91 -19.18 10.80 -0.83
N ALA A 92 -18.11 11.32 -0.21
CA ALA A 92 -17.40 12.49 -0.71
C ALA A 92 -16.79 12.26 -2.10
N PHE A 93 -16.24 11.07 -2.35
CA PHE A 93 -15.77 10.65 -3.66
C PHE A 93 -16.90 10.67 -4.70
N ALA A 94 -18.02 10.00 -4.42
CA ALA A 94 -19.18 9.94 -5.32
C ALA A 94 -19.69 11.34 -5.71
N LEU A 95 -19.83 12.23 -4.73
CA LEU A 95 -20.23 13.63 -4.97
C LEU A 95 -19.24 14.38 -5.85
N SER A 96 -17.94 14.23 -5.57
CA SER A 96 -16.88 14.88 -6.34
C SER A 96 -16.85 14.38 -7.78
N PHE A 97 -16.98 13.06 -7.97
CA PHE A 97 -17.02 12.42 -9.28
C PHE A 97 -18.18 12.95 -10.11
N ILE A 98 -19.41 12.87 -9.59
CA ILE A 98 -20.63 13.34 -10.28
C ILE A 98 -20.51 14.82 -10.66
N LYS A 99 -20.00 15.65 -9.74
CA LYS A 99 -19.78 17.08 -10.00
C LYS A 99 -18.80 17.31 -11.15
N GLN A 100 -17.70 16.57 -11.22
CA GLN A 100 -16.68 16.76 -12.25
C GLN A 100 -17.12 16.25 -13.62
N ILE A 101 -17.84 15.13 -13.71
CA ILE A 101 -18.33 14.59 -15.00
C ILE A 101 -19.51 15.37 -15.57
N SER A 102 -20.32 16.02 -14.72
CA SER A 102 -21.49 16.82 -15.13
C SER A 102 -21.14 18.27 -15.48
N THR A 103 -19.91 18.71 -15.24
CA THR A 103 -19.48 20.08 -15.55
C THR A 103 -18.92 20.15 -16.98
N PRO A 104 -19.48 21.00 -17.87
CA PRO A 104 -18.97 21.14 -19.23
C PRO A 104 -17.56 21.71 -19.22
N LYS A 105 -16.58 20.98 -19.79
CA LYS A 105 -15.21 21.49 -19.97
C LYS A 105 -15.11 22.39 -21.20
N ASN A 106 -15.82 22.04 -22.29
CA ASN A 106 -15.90 22.84 -23.51
C ASN A 106 -17.34 23.07 -23.95
N TRP A 107 -17.57 24.09 -24.79
CA TRP A 107 -18.89 24.38 -25.37
C TRP A 107 -19.45 23.21 -26.19
N ARG A 108 -18.57 22.34 -26.71
CA ARG A 108 -18.91 21.10 -27.44
C ARG A 108 -19.49 20.00 -26.55
N ASP A 109 -19.24 20.05 -25.24
CA ASP A 109 -19.75 19.06 -24.29
C ASP A 109 -21.15 19.41 -23.77
N LEU A 110 -21.56 20.68 -23.93
CA LEU A 110 -22.82 21.22 -23.40
C LEU A 110 -24.07 20.48 -23.93
N PRO A 111 -24.20 20.15 -25.24
CA PRO A 111 -25.35 19.40 -25.73
C PRO A 111 -25.42 17.98 -25.16
N ARG A 112 -24.27 17.31 -24.98
CA ARG A 112 -24.20 15.97 -24.39
C ARG A 112 -24.59 15.99 -22.92
N ILE A 113 -24.15 16.99 -22.15
CA ILE A 113 -24.51 17.13 -20.72
C ILE A 113 -26.00 17.41 -20.55
N ILE A 114 -26.59 18.25 -21.41
CA ILE A 114 -28.03 18.52 -21.40
C ILE A 114 -28.81 17.24 -21.76
N LEU A 115 -28.36 16.50 -22.79
CA LEU A 115 -28.98 15.24 -23.18
C LEU A 115 -28.83 14.15 -22.10
N GLY A 116 -27.66 14.07 -21.45
CA GLY A 116 -27.39 13.15 -20.34
C GLY A 116 -28.26 13.46 -19.12
N TYR A 117 -28.42 14.74 -18.79
CA TYR A 117 -29.36 15.18 -17.77
C TYR A 117 -30.79 14.73 -18.09
N PHE A 118 -31.23 14.92 -19.34
CA PHE A 118 -32.55 14.49 -19.79
C PHE A 118 -32.70 12.95 -19.78
N LYS A 119 -31.68 12.22 -20.22
CA LYS A 119 -31.61 10.75 -20.19
C LYS A 119 -31.72 10.21 -18.76
N LEU A 120 -31.02 10.82 -17.79
CA LEU A 120 -31.14 10.46 -16.38
C LEU A 120 -32.53 10.75 -15.81
N GLN A 121 -33.13 11.87 -16.17
CA GLN A 121 -34.47 12.21 -15.73
C GLN A 121 -35.52 11.25 -16.29
N LEU A 122 -35.32 10.75 -17.52
CA LEU A 122 -36.15 9.71 -18.14
C LEU A 122 -35.92 8.33 -17.48
N LEU A 123 -34.67 7.94 -17.21
CA LEU A 123 -34.35 6.65 -16.58
C LEU A 123 -34.85 6.56 -15.12
N ARG A 124 -34.96 7.70 -14.44
CA ARG A 124 -35.53 7.82 -13.08
C ARG A 124 -37.05 7.98 -13.07
N PHE A 125 -37.68 7.96 -14.24
CA PHE A 125 -39.12 8.22 -14.37
C PHE A 125 -39.92 6.95 -14.06
N ASN A 126 -40.53 6.93 -12.88
CA ASN A 126 -41.39 5.84 -12.44
C ASN A 126 -42.83 6.08 -12.92
N LEU A 127 -43.37 5.20 -13.77
CA LEU A 127 -44.65 5.38 -14.50
C LEU A 127 -45.85 5.63 -13.57
N GLU A 128 -45.84 5.09 -12.35
CA GLU A 128 -46.93 5.26 -11.37
C GLU A 128 -46.96 6.65 -10.69
N LYS A 129 -45.83 7.38 -10.65
CA LYS A 129 -45.73 8.72 -10.03
C LYS A 129 -45.52 9.86 -11.04
N GLY A 130 -45.13 9.53 -12.28
CA GLY A 130 -44.58 10.48 -13.25
C GLY A 130 -45.61 11.25 -14.10
N LEU A 131 -46.84 10.76 -14.27
CA LEU A 131 -47.83 11.38 -15.18
C LEU A 131 -48.10 12.85 -14.84
N PHE A 132 -48.11 13.18 -13.54
CA PHE A 132 -48.35 14.55 -13.04
C PHE A 132 -47.16 15.50 -13.26
N GLU A 133 -45.92 15.00 -13.29
CA GLU A 133 -44.73 15.81 -13.55
C GLU A 133 -44.51 16.02 -15.06
N LEU A 134 -44.90 15.04 -15.89
CA LEU A 134 -44.91 15.16 -17.35
C LEU A 134 -45.89 16.26 -17.84
N ILE A 135 -47.06 16.36 -17.20
CA ILE A 135 -48.04 17.44 -17.43
C ILE A 135 -47.45 18.82 -17.10
N LYS A 136 -46.60 18.93 -16.07
CA LYS A 136 -45.92 20.19 -15.70
C LYS A 136 -44.77 20.55 -16.64
N ALA A 137 -44.11 19.57 -17.25
CA ALA A 137 -42.99 19.75 -18.18
C ALA A 137 -43.43 20.00 -19.63
N PHE A 138 -44.65 19.60 -20.00
CA PHE A 138 -45.21 19.75 -21.34
C PHE A 138 -45.14 21.18 -21.93
N PRO A 139 -45.42 22.26 -21.17
CA PRO A 139 -45.32 23.63 -21.67
C PRO A 139 -43.87 24.07 -21.94
N LEU A 140 -42.90 23.56 -21.18
CA LEU A 140 -41.47 23.81 -21.38
C LEU A 140 -40.98 23.14 -22.67
N ILE A 141 -41.40 21.90 -22.90
CA ILE A 141 -41.04 21.13 -24.10
C ILE A 141 -41.59 21.82 -25.35
N ILE A 142 -42.85 22.25 -25.34
CA ILE A 142 -43.45 23.05 -26.42
C ILE A 142 -42.68 24.34 -26.64
N PHE A 143 -42.31 25.07 -25.57
CA PHE A 143 -41.55 26.30 -25.67
C PHE A 143 -40.16 26.10 -26.30
N VAL A 144 -39.44 25.04 -25.92
CA VAL A 144 -38.11 24.73 -26.49
C VAL A 144 -38.24 24.34 -27.97
N ILE A 145 -39.26 23.56 -28.33
CA ILE A 145 -39.54 23.22 -29.74
C ILE A 145 -39.86 24.49 -30.54
N CYS A 146 -40.76 25.35 -30.05
CA CYS A 146 -41.09 26.61 -30.69
C CYS A 146 -39.86 27.55 -30.83
N ALA A 147 -39.03 27.65 -29.80
CA ALA A 147 -37.81 28.46 -29.84
C ALA A 147 -36.78 27.90 -30.83
N SER A 148 -36.63 26.58 -30.89
CA SER A 148 -35.71 25.91 -31.82
C SER A 148 -36.11 26.06 -33.29
N ILE A 149 -37.39 26.29 -33.57
CA ILE A 149 -37.92 26.57 -34.91
C ILE A 149 -37.90 28.08 -35.21
N ALA A 150 -38.22 28.93 -34.22
CA ALA A 150 -38.30 30.37 -34.40
C ALA A 150 -36.93 31.03 -34.56
N ILE A 151 -35.89 30.58 -33.84
CA ILE A 151 -34.55 31.18 -33.88
C ILE A 151 -33.92 31.06 -35.28
N PRO A 152 -33.90 29.90 -35.96
CA PRO A 152 -33.44 29.78 -37.34
C PRO A 152 -34.28 30.62 -38.31
N PHE A 153 -35.60 30.67 -38.11
CA PHE A 153 -36.50 31.42 -38.99
C PHE A 153 -36.28 32.94 -38.88
N ILE A 154 -36.03 33.46 -37.67
CA ILE A 154 -35.65 34.86 -37.44
C ILE A 154 -34.28 35.16 -38.05
N LEU A 155 -33.32 34.23 -37.95
CA LEU A 155 -32.01 34.33 -38.60
C LEU A 155 -32.11 34.36 -40.14
N ILE A 156 -33.03 33.59 -40.72
CA ILE A 156 -33.27 33.52 -42.17
C ILE A 156 -33.97 34.79 -42.69
N ILE A 157 -34.97 35.31 -41.96
CA ILE A 157 -35.76 36.48 -42.41
C ILE A 157 -34.98 37.79 -42.26
N TYR A 158 -34.25 37.97 -41.16
CA TYR A 158 -33.64 39.27 -40.83
C TYR A 158 -32.14 39.32 -41.10
N GLY A 159 -31.50 38.19 -41.41
CA GLY A 159 -30.06 38.09 -41.57
C GLY A 159 -29.28 38.44 -40.28
N VAL A 160 -27.97 38.23 -40.31
CA VAL A 160 -27.08 38.52 -39.16
C VAL A 160 -27.04 40.03 -38.84
N GLU A 161 -27.25 40.89 -39.83
CA GLU A 161 -27.28 42.35 -39.66
C GLU A 161 -28.56 42.87 -38.99
N GLY A 162 -29.73 42.25 -39.26
CA GLY A 162 -30.99 42.62 -38.61
C GLY A 162 -31.02 42.31 -37.10
N ILE A 163 -30.22 41.34 -36.65
CA ILE A 163 -30.03 41.03 -35.23
C ILE A 163 -29.25 42.14 -34.52
N ASN A 164 -28.26 42.74 -35.18
CA ASN A 164 -27.51 43.87 -34.63
C ASN A 164 -28.37 45.13 -34.51
N GLU A 165 -29.32 45.36 -35.42
CA GLU A 165 -30.33 46.42 -35.26
C GLU A 165 -31.32 46.13 -34.12
N LEU A 166 -31.75 44.87 -33.95
CA LEU A 166 -32.63 44.46 -32.85
C LEU A 166 -31.94 44.63 -31.49
N ILE A 167 -30.64 44.35 -31.41
CA ILE A 167 -29.80 44.56 -30.23
C ILE A 167 -29.55 46.06 -29.98
N ARG A 168 -29.45 46.89 -31.02
CA ARG A 168 -29.34 48.36 -30.87
C ARG A 168 -30.67 49.03 -30.48
N ALA A 169 -31.80 48.48 -30.93
CA ALA A 169 -33.14 48.94 -30.55
C ALA A 169 -33.49 48.69 -29.06
N THR A 170 -32.63 47.97 -28.31
CA THR A 170 -32.76 47.72 -26.87
C THR A 170 -32.65 48.98 -26.00
N THR A 171 -32.40 50.16 -26.58
CA THR A 171 -32.43 51.44 -25.86
C THR A 171 -33.83 52.06 -25.74
N SER A 172 -34.83 51.58 -26.48
CA SER A 172 -36.24 51.93 -26.27
C SER A 172 -37.07 50.66 -26.12
N GLN A 173 -37.54 50.38 -24.91
CA GLN A 173 -38.34 49.17 -24.61
C GLN A 173 -39.52 49.01 -25.59
N ASP A 174 -40.22 50.08 -25.94
CA ASP A 174 -41.49 49.98 -26.67
C ASP A 174 -41.33 49.50 -28.13
N VAL A 175 -40.24 49.86 -28.81
CA VAL A 175 -39.99 49.46 -30.21
C VAL A 175 -39.55 48.00 -30.33
N PHE A 176 -38.73 47.55 -29.38
CA PHE A 176 -38.29 46.15 -29.28
C PHE A 176 -39.49 45.21 -29.06
N TRP A 177 -40.40 45.57 -28.16
CA TRP A 177 -41.60 44.77 -27.87
C TRP A 177 -42.61 44.77 -29.02
N SER A 178 -42.76 45.88 -29.77
CA SER A 178 -43.63 45.97 -30.95
C SER A 178 -43.20 45.00 -32.07
N LYS A 179 -41.90 44.99 -32.42
CA LYS A 179 -41.36 44.09 -33.46
C LYS A 179 -41.43 42.62 -33.04
N ILE A 180 -41.13 42.31 -31.78
CA ILE A 180 -41.29 40.96 -31.24
C ILE A 180 -42.75 40.50 -31.28
N ASN A 181 -43.70 41.36 -30.87
CA ASN A 181 -45.13 41.04 -30.96
C ASN A 181 -45.61 40.83 -32.40
N SER A 182 -45.05 41.51 -33.41
CA SER A 182 -45.40 41.25 -34.81
C SER A 182 -44.92 39.90 -35.32
N VAL A 183 -43.71 39.47 -34.91
CA VAL A 183 -43.16 38.13 -35.23
C VAL A 183 -43.95 37.03 -34.52
N PHE A 184 -44.28 37.23 -33.24
CA PHE A 184 -45.14 36.31 -32.50
C PHE A 184 -46.57 36.27 -33.04
N LYS A 185 -47.16 37.42 -33.45
CA LYS A 185 -48.46 37.45 -34.14
C LYS A 185 -48.42 36.63 -35.42
N LEU A 186 -47.39 36.78 -36.26
CA LEU A 186 -47.27 36.05 -37.54
C LEU A 186 -47.20 34.52 -37.31
N LEU A 187 -46.42 34.07 -36.33
CA LEU A 187 -46.29 32.67 -35.92
C LEU A 187 -47.60 32.10 -35.36
N PHE A 188 -48.33 32.88 -34.55
CA PHE A 188 -49.58 32.44 -33.94
C PHE A 188 -50.80 32.57 -34.85
N THR A 189 -50.80 33.49 -35.82
CA THR A 189 -51.83 33.57 -36.88
C THR A 189 -51.73 32.43 -37.89
N ALA A 190 -50.53 31.86 -38.09
CA ALA A 190 -50.34 30.65 -38.90
C ALA A 190 -50.84 29.37 -38.21
N VAL A 191 -50.95 29.38 -36.87
CA VAL A 191 -51.36 28.23 -36.04
C VAL A 191 -52.76 28.41 -35.42
N GLY A 192 -53.40 29.57 -35.63
CA GLY A 192 -54.80 29.81 -35.24
C GLY A 192 -55.05 29.96 -33.73
N VAL A 193 -54.11 30.51 -32.95
CA VAL A 193 -54.28 30.68 -31.49
C VAL A 193 -53.97 32.12 -31.07
N THR A 194 -54.99 32.92 -30.76
CA THR A 194 -54.84 34.28 -30.22
C THR A 194 -54.85 34.26 -28.69
N LEU A 195 -53.70 33.96 -28.07
CA LEU A 195 -53.55 34.05 -26.61
C LEU A 195 -53.00 35.42 -26.19
N SER A 196 -53.64 36.05 -25.20
CA SER A 196 -53.34 37.39 -24.69
C SER A 196 -51.97 37.47 -23.98
N GLY A 197 -51.18 38.50 -24.33
CA GLY A 197 -49.76 38.62 -23.96
C GLY A 197 -49.43 38.69 -22.46
N ALA A 198 -50.39 38.95 -21.58
CA ALA A 198 -50.16 39.04 -20.13
C ALA A 198 -49.99 37.66 -19.46
N GLY A 199 -50.73 36.64 -19.91
CA GLY A 199 -50.62 35.27 -19.37
C GLY A 199 -49.31 34.57 -19.77
N ILE A 200 -48.79 34.92 -20.95
CA ILE A 200 -47.51 34.42 -21.46
C ILE A 200 -46.34 34.96 -20.63
N PHE A 201 -46.38 36.21 -20.17
CA PHE A 201 -45.29 36.79 -19.38
C PHE A 201 -45.21 36.20 -17.96
N ALA A 202 -46.36 36.01 -17.30
CA ALA A 202 -46.43 35.30 -16.02
C ALA A 202 -46.05 33.82 -16.20
N GLY A 203 -46.53 33.19 -17.28
CA GLY A 203 -46.20 31.83 -17.69
C GLY A 203 -44.70 31.64 -17.88
N ILE A 204 -44.06 32.40 -18.77
CA ILE A 204 -42.62 32.35 -19.10
C ILE A 204 -41.75 32.72 -17.90
N LYS A 205 -42.11 33.72 -17.10
CA LYS A 205 -41.36 34.09 -15.87
C LYS A 205 -41.51 33.03 -14.76
N SER A 206 -42.62 32.30 -14.73
CA SER A 206 -42.83 31.13 -13.87
C SER A 206 -42.08 29.91 -14.42
N LEU A 207 -42.06 29.73 -15.74
CA LEU A 207 -41.36 28.68 -16.48
C LEU A 207 -39.84 28.80 -16.35
N LEU A 208 -39.27 30.01 -16.48
CA LEU A 208 -37.87 30.30 -16.24
C LEU A 208 -37.47 30.08 -14.77
N ARG A 209 -38.35 30.44 -13.83
CA ARG A 209 -38.14 30.13 -12.39
C ARG A 209 -38.20 28.63 -12.11
N ASN A 210 -39.12 27.91 -12.75
CA ASN A 210 -39.25 26.46 -12.61
C ASN A 210 -38.13 25.72 -13.35
N PHE A 211 -37.63 26.25 -14.47
CA PHE A 211 -36.46 25.74 -15.19
C PHE A 211 -35.17 25.95 -14.40
N GLN A 212 -34.98 27.12 -13.77
CA GLN A 212 -33.90 27.35 -12.80
C GLN A 212 -33.99 26.40 -11.59
N ARG A 213 -35.20 26.11 -11.10
CA ARG A 213 -35.42 25.14 -10.01
C ARG A 213 -35.18 23.69 -10.46
N LEU A 214 -35.53 23.34 -11.70
CA LEU A 214 -35.23 22.02 -12.28
C LEU A 214 -33.72 21.81 -12.45
N LEU A 215 -33.00 22.82 -12.97
CA LEU A 215 -31.53 22.81 -13.12
C LEU A 215 -30.77 22.71 -11.78
N GLN A 216 -31.42 23.04 -10.64
CA GLN A 216 -30.81 22.96 -9.30
C GLN A 216 -31.03 21.61 -8.60
N ASN A 217 -31.91 20.73 -9.10
CA ASN A 217 -32.49 19.65 -8.29
C ASN A 217 -31.91 18.21 -8.34
N PRO A 218 -30.71 17.92 -8.88
CA PRO A 218 -30.03 16.65 -8.59
C PRO A 218 -29.05 16.75 -7.41
N LYS A 219 -28.49 17.93 -7.13
CA LYS A 219 -27.58 18.14 -5.97
C LYS A 219 -28.32 18.01 -4.64
N ASN A 220 -29.51 18.57 -4.53
CA ASN A 220 -30.26 18.58 -3.27
C ASN A 220 -30.82 17.22 -2.86
N ASN A 221 -31.09 16.32 -3.81
CA ASN A 221 -31.50 14.95 -3.47
C ASN A 221 -30.29 14.14 -3.01
N LEU A 222 -29.15 14.16 -3.72
CA LEU A 222 -27.95 13.45 -3.26
C LEU A 222 -27.42 13.98 -1.92
N ILE A 223 -27.44 15.31 -1.72
CA ILE A 223 -27.04 15.95 -0.46
C ILE A 223 -28.02 15.56 0.68
N LYS A 224 -29.33 15.52 0.44
CA LYS A 224 -30.31 15.03 1.44
C LYS A 224 -30.13 13.57 1.83
N TYR A 225 -29.67 12.72 0.92
CA TYR A 225 -29.35 11.32 1.21
C TYR A 225 -28.01 11.15 1.95
N ILE A 226 -27.12 12.15 1.87
CA ILE A 226 -25.79 12.14 2.50
C ILE A 226 -25.79 12.87 3.86
N GLU A 227 -26.72 13.81 4.09
CA GLU A 227 -26.81 14.62 5.32
C GLU A 227 -27.75 14.05 6.41
N ALA A 228 -28.39 12.89 6.19
CA ALA A 228 -29.28 12.26 7.18
C ALA A 228 -28.69 10.92 7.68
N PRO A 229 -28.14 10.85 8.91
CA PRO A 229 -27.43 9.68 9.38
C PRO A 229 -28.41 8.65 9.93
N ASP A 230 -28.76 7.65 9.13
CA ASP A 230 -29.18 6.35 9.66
C ASP A 230 -28.37 5.23 9.00
N TYR A 231 -27.06 5.29 9.24
CA TYR A 231 -26.03 4.38 8.70
C TYR A 231 -26.08 2.96 9.26
N LYS A 232 -27.19 2.54 9.91
CA LYS A 232 -27.41 1.16 10.38
C LYS A 232 -27.99 0.23 9.31
N LYS A 233 -28.37 0.71 8.12
CA LYS A 233 -28.96 -0.08 7.02
C LYS A 233 -28.08 -0.16 5.76
N GLN A 234 -26.77 -0.39 5.92
CA GLN A 234 -25.75 -0.17 4.87
C GLN A 234 -25.78 -1.09 3.63
N SER A 235 -26.37 -2.29 3.66
CA SER A 235 -26.27 -3.20 2.49
C SER A 235 -27.15 -2.77 1.30
N ALA A 236 -28.35 -2.26 1.55
CA ALA A 236 -29.30 -1.90 0.49
C ALA A 236 -28.92 -0.62 -0.27
N PHE A 237 -28.26 0.34 0.40
CA PHE A 237 -27.89 1.61 -0.22
C PHE A 237 -26.73 1.49 -1.23
N VAL A 238 -25.76 0.61 -0.97
CA VAL A 238 -24.60 0.45 -1.85
C VAL A 238 -25.01 -0.19 -3.18
N GLU A 239 -25.97 -1.13 -3.14
CA GLU A 239 -26.57 -1.71 -4.34
C GLU A 239 -27.40 -0.68 -5.13
N GLU A 240 -28.24 0.12 -4.46
CA GLU A 240 -29.01 1.20 -5.09
C GLU A 240 -28.11 2.28 -5.71
N PHE A 241 -27.04 2.67 -5.01
CA PHE A 241 -26.05 3.62 -5.51
C PHE A 241 -25.29 3.06 -6.72
N HIS A 242 -24.94 1.77 -6.69
CA HIS A 242 -24.23 1.11 -7.78
C HIS A 242 -25.03 1.16 -9.09
N GLU A 243 -26.32 0.81 -9.06
CA GLU A 243 -27.19 0.92 -10.23
C GLU A 243 -27.30 2.35 -10.75
N ASP A 244 -27.41 3.31 -9.83
CA ASP A 244 -27.51 4.73 -10.17
C ASP A 244 -26.19 5.27 -10.74
N PHE A 245 -25.05 4.80 -10.24
CA PHE A 245 -23.73 5.19 -10.71
C PHE A 245 -23.52 4.80 -12.17
N ALA A 246 -23.81 3.55 -12.53
CA ALA A 246 -23.70 3.07 -13.92
C ALA A 246 -24.59 3.89 -14.88
N LYS A 247 -25.84 4.16 -14.48
CA LYS A 247 -26.77 5.02 -15.26
C LYS A 247 -26.23 6.44 -15.42
N ILE A 248 -25.58 7.00 -14.39
CA ILE A 248 -24.98 8.35 -14.42
C ILE A 248 -23.80 8.40 -15.38
N VAL A 249 -22.91 7.41 -15.35
CA VAL A 249 -21.77 7.34 -16.25
C VAL A 249 -22.25 7.17 -17.69
N ASP A 250 -23.14 6.23 -17.98
CA ASP A 250 -23.73 6.05 -19.32
C ASP A 250 -24.44 7.31 -19.83
N ALA A 251 -25.04 8.11 -18.95
CA ALA A 251 -25.72 9.34 -19.35
C ALA A 251 -24.77 10.51 -19.67
N TYR A 252 -23.76 10.76 -18.84
CA TYR A 252 -22.87 11.91 -19.03
C TYR A 252 -21.62 11.60 -19.86
N VAL A 253 -21.20 10.34 -19.87
CA VAL A 253 -19.96 9.86 -20.51
C VAL A 253 -20.31 9.05 -21.76
N GLY A 254 -21.32 8.19 -21.70
CA GLY A 254 -21.65 7.26 -22.79
C GLY A 254 -20.49 6.29 -23.05
N ASN A 255 -20.05 6.22 -24.31
CA ASN A 255 -18.98 5.31 -24.75
C ASN A 255 -17.57 5.89 -24.59
N ASP A 256 -17.44 7.14 -24.13
CA ASP A 256 -16.13 7.75 -23.87
C ASP A 256 -15.52 7.16 -22.59
N ARG A 257 -14.18 7.15 -22.47
CA ARG A 257 -13.51 6.68 -21.25
C ARG A 257 -13.34 7.80 -20.24
N VAL A 258 -13.51 7.48 -18.94
CA VAL A 258 -13.17 8.38 -17.83
C VAL A 258 -12.00 7.82 -17.04
N TYR A 259 -11.00 8.66 -16.81
CA TYR A 259 -9.83 8.36 -15.99
C TYR A 259 -9.98 9.03 -14.62
N VAL A 260 -10.12 8.23 -13.57
CA VAL A 260 -10.41 8.68 -12.21
C VAL A 260 -9.16 8.55 -11.35
N PHE A 261 -8.56 9.68 -11.00
CA PHE A 261 -7.39 9.75 -10.14
C PHE A 261 -7.82 9.89 -8.68
N ILE A 262 -7.34 8.99 -7.83
CA ILE A 262 -7.56 8.99 -6.38
C ILE A 262 -6.20 9.01 -5.71
N ASP A 263 -5.88 10.10 -5.01
CA ASP A 263 -4.57 10.32 -4.36
C ASP A 263 -4.68 10.31 -2.83
N ASP A 264 -3.54 10.12 -2.17
CA ASP A 264 -3.35 10.12 -0.71
C ASP A 264 -4.23 9.09 0.05
N LEU A 265 -4.50 7.93 -0.56
CA LEU A 265 -5.25 6.84 0.11
C LEU A 265 -4.57 6.36 1.40
N ASP A 266 -3.24 6.37 1.41
CA ASP A 266 -2.41 5.93 2.52
C ASP A 266 -2.32 6.93 3.68
N ARG A 267 -2.89 8.13 3.54
CA ARG A 267 -2.94 9.15 4.60
C ARG A 267 -4.28 9.23 5.33
N CYS A 268 -5.32 8.56 4.83
CA CYS A 268 -6.62 8.52 5.51
C CYS A 268 -6.54 7.75 6.83
N GLU A 269 -7.38 8.13 7.80
CA GLU A 269 -7.55 7.38 9.05
C GLU A 269 -8.02 5.94 8.77
N HIS A 270 -7.56 5.00 9.59
CA HIS A 270 -8.03 3.61 9.52
C HIS A 270 -9.42 3.48 10.17
N PRO A 271 -10.39 2.76 9.58
CA PRO A 271 -10.35 1.96 8.34
C PRO A 271 -10.87 2.68 7.07
N LYS A 272 -10.97 4.01 7.04
CA LYS A 272 -11.66 4.76 5.97
C LYS A 272 -11.09 4.52 4.56
N SER A 273 -9.77 4.33 4.44
CA SER A 273 -9.14 3.96 3.16
C SER A 273 -9.62 2.60 2.65
N ALA A 274 -9.87 1.63 3.55
CA ALA A 274 -10.42 0.32 3.21
C ALA A 274 -11.91 0.38 2.85
N ASP A 275 -12.67 1.33 3.40
CA ASP A 275 -14.07 1.59 3.01
C ASP A 275 -14.16 2.15 1.60
N LEU A 276 -13.35 3.17 1.29
CA LEU A 276 -13.27 3.73 -0.06
C LEU A 276 -12.83 2.66 -1.07
N MET A 277 -11.85 1.82 -0.72
CA MET A 277 -11.39 0.74 -1.60
C MET A 277 -12.47 -0.30 -1.89
N GLN A 278 -13.26 -0.68 -0.87
CA GLN A 278 -14.40 -1.58 -1.06
C GLN A 278 -15.48 -0.94 -1.93
N ALA A 279 -15.78 0.34 -1.71
CA ALA A 279 -16.79 1.06 -2.49
C ALA A 279 -16.39 1.15 -3.97
N ILE A 280 -15.12 1.47 -4.27
CA ILE A 280 -14.61 1.49 -5.65
C ILE A 280 -14.71 0.09 -6.28
N ASN A 281 -14.37 -0.98 -5.54
CA ASN A 281 -14.50 -2.35 -6.05
C ASN A 281 -15.94 -2.69 -6.47
N LEU A 282 -16.94 -2.19 -5.73
CA LEU A 282 -18.33 -2.35 -6.13
C LEU A 282 -18.67 -1.51 -7.37
N MET A 283 -18.19 -0.27 -7.46
CA MET A 283 -18.40 0.60 -8.64
C MET A 283 -17.72 0.09 -9.93
N ILE A 284 -16.71 -0.78 -9.82
CA ILE A 284 -15.97 -1.36 -10.95
C ILE A 284 -16.70 -2.54 -11.59
N ALA A 285 -17.60 -3.22 -10.88
CA ALA A 285 -18.11 -4.52 -11.31
C ALA A 285 -18.88 -4.48 -12.64
N ASP A 286 -19.61 -3.38 -12.94
CA ASP A 286 -20.57 -3.34 -14.05
C ASP A 286 -20.46 -2.10 -14.99
N ASP A 287 -19.44 -1.25 -14.84
CA ASP A 287 -19.29 -0.03 -15.68
C ASP A 287 -18.16 -0.15 -16.73
N PRO A 288 -18.46 -0.22 -18.03
CA PRO A 288 -17.49 -0.48 -19.08
C PRO A 288 -16.62 0.72 -19.47
N SER A 289 -16.84 1.92 -18.89
CA SER A 289 -16.20 3.17 -19.37
C SER A 289 -15.21 3.79 -18.39
N VAL A 290 -15.04 3.24 -17.18
CA VAL A 290 -14.24 3.87 -16.11
C VAL A 290 -12.90 3.17 -15.89
N VAL A 291 -11.84 3.98 -15.83
CA VAL A 291 -10.49 3.56 -15.44
C VAL A 291 -10.10 4.27 -14.14
N PHE A 292 -9.80 3.50 -13.10
CA PHE A 292 -9.34 4.02 -11.81
C PHE A 292 -7.81 4.04 -11.75
N ILE A 293 -7.23 5.17 -11.33
CA ILE A 293 -5.80 5.37 -11.09
C ILE A 293 -5.63 5.75 -9.62
N LEU A 294 -5.00 4.87 -8.84
CA LEU A 294 -4.93 4.98 -7.38
C LEU A 294 -3.51 5.22 -6.90
N GLY A 295 -3.25 6.40 -6.32
CA GLY A 295 -2.01 6.68 -5.60
C GLY A 295 -2.06 6.13 -4.18
N MET A 296 -1.17 5.19 -3.85
CA MET A 296 -1.14 4.62 -2.51
C MET A 296 0.24 4.09 -2.09
N ASP A 297 0.46 4.06 -0.79
CA ASP A 297 1.42 3.14 -0.17
C ASP A 297 0.72 1.79 0.06
N ARG A 298 1.12 0.77 -0.70
CA ARG A 298 0.46 -0.55 -0.73
C ARG A 298 0.46 -1.22 0.64
N GLU A 299 1.52 -1.08 1.42
CA GLU A 299 1.64 -1.68 2.75
C GLU A 299 0.65 -1.04 3.74
N LYS A 300 0.57 0.30 3.76
CA LYS A 300 -0.36 1.02 4.64
C LYS A 300 -1.81 0.74 4.31
N VAL A 301 -2.16 0.67 3.02
CA VAL A 301 -3.52 0.32 2.59
C VAL A 301 -3.84 -1.14 2.92
N ALA A 302 -2.89 -2.07 2.73
CA ALA A 302 -3.04 -3.47 3.13
C ALA A 302 -3.23 -3.62 4.65
N ALA A 303 -2.50 -2.85 5.46
CA ALA A 303 -2.68 -2.81 6.91
C ALA A 303 -4.06 -2.28 7.31
N SER A 304 -4.55 -1.23 6.63
CA SER A 304 -5.91 -0.71 6.82
C SER A 304 -6.99 -1.77 6.56
N LEU A 305 -6.83 -2.55 5.49
CA LEU A 305 -7.70 -3.70 5.18
C LEU A 305 -7.61 -4.80 6.24
N ALA A 306 -6.41 -5.08 6.74
CA ALA A 306 -6.19 -6.05 7.81
C ALA A 306 -6.95 -5.68 9.08
N VAL A 307 -6.88 -4.41 9.50
CA VAL A 307 -7.61 -3.87 10.65
C VAL A 307 -9.11 -3.96 10.43
N LYS A 308 -9.61 -3.57 9.23
CA LYS A 308 -11.04 -3.64 8.90
C LYS A 308 -11.62 -5.06 9.02
N TYR A 309 -10.84 -6.08 8.63
CA TYR A 309 -11.29 -7.47 8.60
C TYR A 309 -10.73 -8.35 9.72
N GLU A 310 -10.22 -7.74 10.81
CA GLU A 310 -9.54 -8.46 11.90
C GLU A 310 -10.37 -9.64 12.45
N ASN A 311 -11.69 -9.48 12.54
CA ASN A 311 -12.59 -10.53 13.01
C ASN A 311 -12.65 -11.75 12.08
N ILE A 312 -12.50 -11.55 10.77
CA ILE A 312 -12.52 -12.63 9.77
C ILE A 312 -11.16 -13.34 9.70
N LEU A 313 -10.06 -12.59 9.91
CA LEU A 313 -8.70 -13.14 9.87
C LEU A 313 -8.49 -14.32 10.84
N LYS A 314 -9.27 -14.37 11.94
CA LYS A 314 -9.27 -15.47 12.91
C LYS A 314 -9.69 -16.81 12.29
N TYR A 315 -10.59 -16.77 11.31
CA TYR A 315 -11.19 -17.96 10.69
C TYR A 315 -10.57 -18.35 9.34
N LEU A 316 -9.75 -17.48 8.74
CA LEU A 316 -9.10 -17.80 7.47
C LEU A 316 -7.99 -18.84 7.69
N PRO A 317 -7.93 -19.91 6.88
CA PRO A 317 -6.79 -20.82 6.90
C PRO A 317 -5.53 -20.06 6.45
N SER A 318 -4.37 -20.36 7.03
CA SER A 318 -3.09 -19.90 6.50
C SER A 318 -2.89 -20.53 5.11
N GLU A 319 -2.97 -19.73 4.05
CA GLU A 319 -3.03 -20.13 2.63
C GLU A 319 -1.78 -20.85 2.06
N THR A 320 -0.90 -21.38 2.91
CA THR A 320 0.43 -21.85 2.51
C THR A 320 0.62 -23.32 2.82
N THR A 321 -0.12 -24.17 2.11
CA THR A 321 0.03 -25.64 2.13
C THR A 321 1.19 -26.14 1.26
N GLU A 322 1.80 -25.29 0.43
CA GLU A 322 2.93 -25.65 -0.47
C GLU A 322 4.32 -25.38 0.11
N ILE A 323 4.42 -24.84 1.34
CA ILE A 323 5.69 -24.39 1.91
C ILE A 323 5.99 -25.19 3.18
N ASP A 324 7.27 -25.57 3.35
CA ASP A 324 7.78 -26.12 4.61
C ASP A 324 7.34 -25.18 5.76
N PRO A 325 6.51 -25.67 6.70
CA PRO A 325 5.98 -24.88 7.81
C PRO A 325 7.09 -24.06 8.48
N ASP A 326 8.27 -24.63 8.65
CA ASP A 326 9.37 -24.03 9.39
C ASP A 326 10.05 -22.82 8.71
N ILE A 327 9.76 -22.61 7.44
CA ILE A 327 10.17 -21.44 6.67
C ILE A 327 9.08 -20.36 6.72
N LEU A 328 7.81 -20.78 6.75
CA LEU A 328 6.65 -20.06 7.28
C LEU A 328 6.98 -19.17 8.48
N ALA A 329 7.56 -19.81 9.51
CA ALA A 329 7.84 -19.25 10.83
C ALA A 329 8.70 -18.01 10.80
N ARG A 330 9.54 -17.96 9.78
CA ARG A 330 10.63 -17.00 9.69
C ARG A 330 10.18 -15.69 9.07
N ARG A 331 8.97 -15.62 8.50
CA ARG A 331 8.43 -14.47 7.73
C ARG A 331 6.92 -14.21 7.91
N SER A 332 6.22 -14.96 8.76
CA SER A 332 4.76 -14.93 8.89
C SER A 332 4.22 -13.91 9.91
N ALA A 333 4.94 -12.84 10.22
CA ALA A 333 4.52 -11.89 11.25
C ALA A 333 3.16 -11.21 10.98
N ASN A 334 2.59 -11.25 9.77
CA ASN A 334 1.32 -10.59 9.50
C ASN A 334 0.37 -11.38 8.59
N LYS A 335 -0.33 -12.38 9.13
CA LYS A 335 -1.50 -13.03 8.49
C LYS A 335 -2.50 -11.99 7.96
N GLY A 336 -2.69 -10.88 8.69
CA GLY A 336 -3.55 -9.78 8.28
C GLY A 336 -3.01 -8.97 7.11
N LEU A 337 -1.71 -8.67 7.07
CA LEU A 337 -1.10 -7.93 5.97
C LEU A 337 -1.10 -8.77 4.68
N ALA A 338 -0.83 -10.07 4.79
CA ALA A 338 -0.95 -11.01 3.66
C ALA A 338 -2.38 -11.01 3.09
N TYR A 339 -3.40 -11.07 3.96
CA TYR A 339 -4.78 -10.92 3.54
C TYR A 339 -5.05 -9.57 2.86
N GLY A 340 -4.54 -8.48 3.41
CA GLY A 340 -4.65 -7.14 2.81
C GLY A 340 -4.07 -7.07 1.40
N TYR A 341 -2.87 -7.64 1.18
CA TYR A 341 -2.28 -7.73 -0.15
C TYR A 341 -3.10 -8.59 -1.12
N THR A 342 -3.53 -9.78 -0.70
CA THR A 342 -4.40 -10.65 -1.51
C THR A 342 -5.74 -9.97 -1.83
N PHE A 343 -6.25 -9.14 -0.93
CA PHE A 343 -7.45 -8.34 -1.17
C PHE A 343 -7.20 -7.28 -2.24
N ILE A 344 -6.10 -6.52 -2.15
CA ILE A 344 -5.71 -5.52 -3.16
C ILE A 344 -5.52 -6.18 -4.54
N GLU A 345 -4.88 -7.35 -4.62
CA GLU A 345 -4.68 -8.10 -5.87
C GLU A 345 -5.96 -8.51 -6.59
N LYS A 346 -7.05 -8.74 -5.84
CA LYS A 346 -8.35 -9.05 -6.46
C LYS A 346 -8.89 -7.87 -7.25
N PHE A 347 -8.50 -6.65 -6.89
CA PHE A 347 -9.08 -5.42 -7.41
C PHE A 347 -8.13 -4.63 -8.32
N VAL A 348 -6.83 -4.56 -7.99
CA VAL A 348 -5.83 -3.87 -8.80
C VAL A 348 -5.39 -4.76 -9.97
N GLN A 349 -5.79 -4.40 -11.19
CA GLN A 349 -5.40 -5.16 -12.38
C GLN A 349 -4.00 -4.79 -12.90
N LEU A 350 -3.54 -3.56 -12.66
CA LEU A 350 -2.25 -3.05 -13.11
C LEU A 350 -1.51 -2.38 -11.95
N PRO A 351 -0.73 -3.13 -11.16
CA PRO A 351 0.15 -2.53 -10.17
C PRO A 351 1.38 -1.91 -10.84
N PHE A 352 1.62 -0.63 -10.58
CA PHE A 352 2.81 0.10 -11.02
C PHE A 352 3.48 0.77 -9.83
N LEU A 353 4.74 0.41 -9.55
CA LEU A 353 5.53 1.09 -8.54
C LEU A 353 6.31 2.23 -9.19
N VAL A 354 6.25 3.42 -8.59
CA VAL A 354 7.05 4.57 -9.02
C VAL A 354 8.53 4.24 -8.85
N PRO A 355 9.35 4.34 -9.92
CA PRO A 355 10.77 4.05 -9.85
C PRO A 355 11.51 5.05 -8.96
N GLN A 356 12.53 4.58 -8.26
CA GLN A 356 13.46 5.45 -7.53
C GLN A 356 14.34 6.20 -8.55
N PRO A 357 14.55 7.51 -8.39
CA PRO A 357 15.37 8.29 -9.31
C PRO A 357 16.82 7.80 -9.30
N SER A 358 17.44 7.74 -10.47
CA SER A 358 18.87 7.44 -10.58
C SER A 358 19.71 8.62 -10.07
N ARG A 359 21.02 8.40 -9.89
CA ARG A 359 21.94 9.47 -9.48
C ARG A 359 21.93 10.64 -10.47
N SER A 360 21.91 10.37 -11.76
CA SER A 360 21.85 11.40 -12.80
C SER A 360 20.52 12.16 -12.78
N ASP A 361 19.41 11.48 -12.49
CA ASP A 361 18.09 12.13 -12.31
C ASP A 361 18.11 13.07 -11.11
N PHE A 362 18.70 12.64 -10.00
CA PHE A 362 18.84 13.47 -8.81
C PHE A 362 19.74 14.69 -9.06
N GLU A 363 20.86 14.52 -9.79
CA GLU A 363 21.72 15.63 -10.19
C GLU A 363 20.99 16.63 -11.10
N ARG A 364 20.19 16.16 -12.07
CA ARG A 364 19.30 17.02 -12.89
C ARG A 364 18.29 17.79 -12.03
N PHE A 365 17.67 17.12 -11.06
CA PHE A 365 16.75 17.74 -10.11
C PHE A 365 17.44 18.83 -9.28
N LEU A 366 18.65 18.59 -8.78
CA LEU A 366 19.43 19.60 -8.03
C LEU A 366 19.76 20.82 -8.90
N ILE A 367 20.15 20.61 -10.17
CA ILE A 367 20.41 21.70 -11.12
C ILE A 367 19.12 22.52 -11.35
N GLN A 368 17.97 21.85 -11.51
CA GLN A 368 16.69 22.52 -11.68
C GLN A 368 16.28 23.31 -10.42
N LEU A 369 16.51 22.76 -9.23
CA LEU A 369 16.31 23.46 -7.97
C LEU A 369 17.23 24.67 -7.85
N ALA A 370 18.47 24.59 -8.34
CA ALA A 370 19.43 25.70 -8.32
C ALA A 370 19.13 26.79 -9.36
N THR A 371 18.47 26.46 -10.47
CA THR A 371 18.18 27.37 -11.59
C THR A 371 16.76 27.94 -11.58
N SER A 372 15.81 27.31 -10.88
CA SER A 372 14.43 27.81 -10.74
C SER A 372 14.41 29.21 -10.16
N THR A 373 13.97 30.21 -10.93
CA THR A 373 13.85 31.59 -10.46
C THR A 373 12.71 31.65 -9.45
N PRO A 374 12.85 32.26 -8.25
CA PRO A 374 11.72 32.45 -7.36
C PRO A 374 10.62 33.20 -8.14
N PRO A 375 9.33 32.82 -7.98
CA PRO A 375 8.25 33.51 -8.65
C PRO A 375 8.37 35.00 -8.30
N ASN A 376 8.43 35.85 -9.32
CA ASN A 376 8.47 37.30 -9.18
C ASN A 376 7.39 37.69 -8.16
N LEU A 377 7.81 38.13 -6.97
CA LEU A 377 6.91 38.71 -5.98
C LEU A 377 6.32 39.94 -6.64
N GLN A 378 5.13 39.81 -7.23
CA GLN A 378 4.33 40.98 -7.56
C GLN A 378 4.19 41.75 -6.24
N PRO A 379 4.57 43.04 -6.19
CA PRO A 379 4.50 43.80 -4.95
C PRO A 379 3.08 43.71 -4.44
N ALA A 380 2.95 43.34 -3.17
CA ALA A 380 1.68 43.13 -2.50
C ALA A 380 0.78 44.35 -2.76
N LYS A 381 -0.34 44.14 -3.47
CA LYS A 381 -1.36 45.18 -3.60
C LYS A 381 -1.80 45.53 -2.17
N PRO A 382 -1.68 46.79 -1.72
CA PRO A 382 -2.11 47.16 -0.38
C PRO A 382 -3.62 46.94 -0.29
N ARG A 383 -4.03 46.00 0.56
CA ARG A 383 -5.40 45.90 1.03
C ARG A 383 -5.62 47.06 1.99
N PHE A 384 -6.23 48.16 1.52
CA PHE A 384 -7.19 49.00 2.25
C PHE A 384 -7.45 50.27 1.43
N THR A 385 -8.66 50.41 0.87
CA THR A 385 -9.46 51.65 0.80
C THR A 385 -10.83 51.33 0.18
N PHE A 386 -11.76 50.85 1.00
CA PHE A 386 -13.19 50.73 0.64
C PHE A 386 -13.94 52.08 0.75
N PHE A 387 -13.26 53.21 0.96
CA PHE A 387 -13.89 54.51 1.20
C PHE A 387 -13.22 55.70 0.48
N GLN A 388 -13.02 55.60 -0.84
CA GLN A 388 -12.56 56.75 -1.64
C GLN A 388 -13.30 56.97 -2.98
N SER A 389 -14.34 56.20 -3.30
CA SER A 389 -15.17 56.44 -4.49
C SER A 389 -16.35 57.41 -4.26
N PHE A 390 -16.45 58.04 -3.08
CA PHE A 390 -17.57 58.93 -2.74
C PHE A 390 -17.24 60.44 -2.79
N TRP A 391 -15.97 60.83 -2.93
CA TRP A 391 -15.58 62.25 -3.06
C TRP A 391 -14.54 62.43 -4.15
N GLY A 392 -14.85 63.24 -5.15
CA GLY A 392 -13.86 63.60 -6.18
C GLY A 392 -14.39 63.79 -7.60
N LYS A 393 -15.65 64.21 -7.77
CA LYS A 393 -16.00 65.04 -8.93
C LYS A 393 -15.16 66.33 -8.84
N PHE A 394 -13.97 66.36 -9.42
CA PHE A 394 -13.35 67.62 -9.81
C PHE A 394 -12.50 67.44 -11.07
N LYS A 395 -13.01 68.05 -12.15
CA LYS A 395 -12.28 68.42 -13.36
C LYS A 395 -11.00 69.17 -12.99
N LEU A 396 -9.89 68.91 -13.67
CA LEU A 396 -9.27 69.87 -14.59
C LEU A 396 -8.13 69.24 -15.38
N ALA A 397 -8.05 69.63 -16.64
CA ALA A 397 -7.17 69.11 -17.66
C ALA A 397 -5.98 70.04 -17.93
N LEU A 398 -4.91 69.43 -18.45
CA LEU A 398 -3.78 69.97 -19.25
C LEU A 398 -2.59 70.62 -18.50
N PRO A 399 -1.35 70.61 -19.05
CA PRO A 399 -1.01 70.41 -20.47
C PRO A 399 0.16 69.46 -20.87
N GLN A 400 0.13 69.23 -22.19
CA GLN A 400 1.05 68.68 -23.19
C GLN A 400 2.58 68.80 -23.04
N ARG A 401 3.30 67.83 -23.64
CA ARG A 401 4.20 68.00 -24.82
C ARG A 401 4.67 66.62 -25.31
N ASN A 402 4.16 66.08 -26.41
CA ASN A 402 4.46 66.29 -27.84
C ASN A 402 5.81 65.76 -28.37
N ASN A 403 5.65 64.96 -29.42
CA ASN A 403 6.47 64.71 -30.61
C ASN A 403 7.19 63.35 -30.65
N SER A 404 7.18 62.57 -31.73
CA SER A 404 6.51 62.62 -33.04
C SER A 404 6.84 61.28 -33.74
N GLN A 405 5.83 60.52 -34.19
CA GLN A 405 5.52 60.20 -35.60
C GLN A 405 6.52 59.33 -36.40
N LYS A 406 6.03 58.14 -36.83
CA LYS A 406 5.82 57.67 -38.25
C LYS A 406 5.82 56.13 -38.31
N HIS A 407 4.65 55.53 -38.56
CA HIS A 407 4.20 54.91 -39.83
C HIS A 407 4.90 53.57 -40.16
N LEU A 408 4.25 52.42 -40.02
CA LEU A 408 3.26 51.74 -40.89
C LEU A 408 3.90 50.80 -41.94
N THR A 409 3.39 49.56 -41.95
CA THR A 409 3.27 48.57 -43.04
C THR A 409 4.42 47.67 -43.50
N SER A 410 4.02 46.40 -43.65
CA SER A 410 4.35 45.40 -44.68
C SER A 410 5.64 44.57 -44.60
N ALA A 411 5.43 43.29 -44.24
CA ALA A 411 5.55 42.12 -45.12
C ALA A 411 6.94 41.64 -45.63
N THR A 412 7.19 40.36 -45.30
CA THR A 412 7.85 39.32 -46.10
C THR A 412 9.33 39.40 -46.50
N SER A 413 9.98 38.26 -46.23
CA SER A 413 10.98 37.56 -47.03
C SER A 413 12.46 37.73 -46.69
N ASN A 414 13.02 36.56 -46.35
CA ASN A 414 14.21 35.94 -46.93
C ASN A 414 15.63 36.28 -46.45
N GLN A 415 16.32 35.16 -46.26
CA GLN A 415 17.73 34.86 -46.50
C GLN A 415 18.74 35.02 -45.37
N THR A 416 19.01 33.86 -44.74
CA THR A 416 20.30 33.16 -44.76
C THR A 416 21.47 33.85 -45.49
N SER A 417 22.54 34.13 -44.76
CA SER A 417 23.92 33.78 -45.15
C SER A 417 24.83 33.89 -43.92
N ASP A 418 25.93 33.14 -43.98
CA ASP A 418 27.10 33.22 -43.10
C ASP A 418 27.00 32.48 -41.77
N LEU A 419 27.26 31.18 -41.85
CA LEU A 419 28.32 30.52 -41.09
C LEU A 419 28.62 29.16 -41.75
N LYS A 420 29.36 29.20 -42.87
CA LYS A 420 30.13 28.06 -43.38
C LYS A 420 31.59 28.28 -43.02
N ASN A 421 32.14 27.34 -42.25
CA ASN A 421 33.50 26.78 -42.33
C ASN A 421 34.04 26.48 -40.93
N LEU A 422 33.82 25.24 -40.49
CA LEU A 422 34.80 24.42 -39.77
C LEU A 422 34.22 23.00 -39.67
N SER A 423 34.30 22.29 -40.78
CA SER A 423 34.20 20.84 -40.86
C SER A 423 35.48 20.22 -40.28
N LEU A 424 35.31 19.42 -39.22
CA LEU A 424 36.17 18.27 -38.96
C LEU A 424 35.23 17.06 -38.99
N ASP A 425 35.41 16.24 -40.01
CA ASP A 425 34.68 15.01 -40.25
C ASP A 425 34.89 14.04 -39.08
N ASN A 426 33.80 13.61 -38.45
CA ASN A 426 33.80 12.50 -37.51
C ASN A 426 32.82 11.43 -38.03
N PRO A 427 33.29 10.37 -38.72
CA PRO A 427 32.44 9.35 -39.34
C PRO A 427 31.74 8.41 -38.33
N SER A 428 31.94 8.62 -37.02
CA SER A 428 31.38 7.80 -35.93
C SER A 428 29.94 8.13 -35.55
N ILE A 429 29.45 9.34 -35.84
CA ILE A 429 28.11 9.78 -35.39
C ILE A 429 27.00 9.30 -36.35
N GLU A 430 27.28 9.20 -37.66
CA GLU A 430 26.31 8.66 -38.63
C GLU A 430 26.16 7.14 -38.53
N SER A 431 27.22 6.39 -38.18
CA SER A 431 27.13 4.95 -37.96
C SER A 431 26.29 4.59 -36.72
N GLU A 432 26.49 5.29 -35.60
CA GLU A 432 25.72 5.07 -34.36
C GLU A 432 24.24 5.47 -34.52
N GLN A 433 23.94 6.59 -35.19
CA GLN A 433 22.55 7.00 -35.42
C GLN A 433 21.82 6.03 -36.36
N THR A 434 22.51 5.48 -37.35
CA THR A 434 21.95 4.51 -38.30
C THR A 434 21.70 3.15 -37.64
N GLU A 435 22.59 2.70 -36.75
CA GLU A 435 22.38 1.46 -35.97
C GLU A 435 21.27 1.59 -34.94
N LYS A 436 21.20 2.72 -34.23
CA LYS A 436 20.11 3.00 -33.27
C LYS A 436 18.74 3.07 -33.96
N GLN A 437 18.67 3.63 -35.17
CA GLN A 437 17.45 3.65 -35.98
C GLN A 437 17.08 2.26 -36.52
N LYS A 438 18.06 1.45 -36.95
CA LYS A 438 17.82 0.05 -37.35
C LYS A 438 17.36 -0.82 -36.18
N ALA A 439 17.94 -0.64 -34.99
CA ALA A 439 17.52 -1.32 -33.77
C ALA A 439 16.11 -0.90 -33.35
N GLN A 440 15.78 0.40 -33.40
CA GLN A 440 14.42 0.91 -33.19
C GLN A 440 13.41 0.34 -34.20
N ALA A 441 13.76 0.28 -35.48
CA ALA A 441 12.90 -0.33 -36.50
C ALA A 441 12.70 -1.85 -36.29
N ALA A 442 13.74 -2.57 -35.84
CA ALA A 442 13.65 -4.00 -35.51
C ALA A 442 12.76 -4.26 -34.30
N VAL A 443 12.82 -3.39 -33.27
CA VAL A 443 11.95 -3.47 -32.08
C VAL A 443 10.51 -3.09 -32.43
N ILE A 444 10.28 -2.03 -33.20
CA ILE A 444 8.94 -1.65 -33.69
C ILE A 444 8.31 -2.82 -34.46
N LYS A 445 9.07 -3.46 -35.35
CA LYS A 445 8.62 -4.66 -36.07
C LYS A 445 8.33 -5.85 -35.14
N ARG A 446 9.07 -6.00 -34.04
CA ARG A 446 8.82 -7.02 -32.99
C ARG A 446 7.57 -6.70 -32.14
N LEU A 447 7.31 -5.43 -31.86
CA LEU A 447 6.12 -4.96 -31.14
C LEU A 447 4.86 -5.02 -32.01
N GLU A 448 4.97 -4.72 -33.30
CA GLU A 448 3.91 -4.95 -34.30
C GLU A 448 3.57 -6.44 -34.43
N ALA A 449 4.58 -7.32 -34.31
CA ALA A 449 4.37 -8.77 -34.24
C ALA A 449 3.77 -9.25 -32.92
N ILE A 450 3.61 -8.39 -31.90
CA ILE A 450 2.98 -8.69 -30.59
C ILE A 450 1.58 -8.07 -30.51
N GLN A 451 1.36 -6.95 -31.20
CA GLN A 451 0.02 -6.46 -31.45
C GLN A 451 -0.77 -7.55 -32.18
N VAL A 452 -1.98 -7.77 -31.69
CA VAL A 452 -3.01 -8.60 -32.33
C VAL A 452 -2.99 -8.28 -33.83
N ASN A 453 -2.67 -9.29 -34.65
CA ASN A 453 -2.57 -9.15 -36.09
C ASN A 453 -3.87 -8.49 -36.58
N LYS A 454 -3.83 -7.29 -37.17
CA LYS A 454 -5.05 -6.48 -37.44
C LYS A 454 -6.10 -7.21 -38.32
N SER A 455 -5.71 -8.27 -39.02
CA SER A 455 -6.57 -9.09 -39.86
C SER A 455 -7.31 -10.20 -39.11
N ASP A 456 -6.89 -10.57 -37.91
CA ASP A 456 -7.40 -11.71 -37.17
C ASP A 456 -7.18 -11.40 -35.68
N ASN A 457 -8.25 -11.17 -34.92
CA ASN A 457 -8.30 -10.66 -33.54
C ASN A 457 -7.59 -11.56 -32.47
N ARG A 458 -6.43 -12.10 -32.79
CA ARG A 458 -5.70 -13.19 -32.17
C ARG A 458 -4.30 -12.73 -31.76
N ASP A 459 -3.90 -13.05 -30.52
CA ASP A 459 -2.54 -12.80 -30.02
C ASP A 459 -1.50 -13.51 -30.89
N SER A 460 -0.31 -12.90 -30.96
CA SER A 460 0.82 -13.47 -31.69
C SER A 460 1.31 -14.77 -31.10
N GLN A 461 1.97 -15.58 -31.91
CA GLN A 461 2.49 -16.88 -31.47
C GLN A 461 3.47 -16.73 -30.30
N THR A 462 4.28 -15.66 -30.29
CA THR A 462 5.20 -15.34 -29.20
C THR A 462 4.47 -15.10 -27.88
N VAL A 463 3.40 -14.29 -27.88
CA VAL A 463 2.60 -14.01 -26.68
C VAL A 463 1.94 -15.30 -26.17
N ARG A 464 1.40 -16.14 -27.06
CA ARG A 464 0.83 -17.43 -26.67
C ARG A 464 1.86 -18.35 -26.04
N ASN A 465 3.08 -18.41 -26.61
CA ASN A 465 4.16 -19.22 -26.05
C ASN A 465 4.57 -18.73 -24.66
N VAL A 466 4.63 -17.41 -24.44
CA VAL A 466 4.89 -16.81 -23.11
C VAL A 466 3.78 -17.18 -22.13
N ILE A 467 2.50 -17.08 -22.53
CA ILE A 467 1.37 -17.46 -21.67
C ILE A 467 1.44 -18.95 -21.31
N MET A 468 1.69 -19.83 -22.28
CA MET A 468 1.82 -21.27 -22.04
C MET A 468 3.01 -21.62 -21.14
N MET A 469 4.13 -20.90 -21.27
CA MET A 469 5.29 -21.04 -20.41
C MET A 469 4.97 -20.72 -18.94
N VAL A 470 4.23 -19.65 -18.66
CA VAL A 470 3.96 -19.21 -17.29
C VAL A 470 2.72 -19.84 -16.66
N ALA A 471 1.82 -20.40 -17.48
CA ALA A 471 0.55 -20.97 -17.02
C ALA A 471 0.69 -21.99 -15.87
N PRO A 472 1.66 -22.92 -15.86
CA PRO A 472 1.86 -23.83 -14.74
C PRO A 472 2.21 -23.10 -13.42
N ALA A 473 3.04 -22.05 -13.48
CA ALA A 473 3.41 -21.26 -12.31
C ALA A 473 2.24 -20.44 -11.74
N LEU A 474 1.28 -20.11 -12.60
CA LEU A 474 0.05 -19.40 -12.26
C LEU A 474 -1.14 -20.33 -12.01
N ASP A 475 -0.89 -21.63 -11.80
CA ASP A 475 -1.88 -22.67 -11.47
C ASP A 475 -2.95 -22.89 -12.55
N TYR A 476 -2.66 -22.51 -13.80
CA TYR A 476 -3.65 -22.45 -14.89
C TYR A 476 -4.89 -21.62 -14.54
N ASN A 477 -4.79 -20.71 -13.55
CA ASN A 477 -5.91 -19.95 -13.06
C ASN A 477 -6.29 -18.84 -14.07
N PRO A 478 -7.50 -18.85 -14.67
CA PRO A 478 -7.85 -17.91 -15.73
C PRO A 478 -7.78 -16.44 -15.31
N ARG A 479 -8.09 -16.13 -14.04
CA ARG A 479 -8.01 -14.76 -13.50
C ARG A 479 -6.56 -14.31 -13.35
N ARG A 480 -5.69 -15.17 -12.80
CA ARG A 480 -4.24 -14.88 -12.70
C ARG A 480 -3.60 -14.75 -14.07
N ILE A 481 -4.03 -15.55 -15.06
CA ILE A 481 -3.56 -15.43 -16.44
C ILE A 481 -4.00 -14.10 -17.06
N LYS A 482 -5.27 -13.71 -16.91
CA LYS A 482 -5.74 -12.38 -17.38
C LYS A 482 -4.96 -11.24 -16.74
N HIS A 483 -4.73 -11.33 -15.42
CA HIS A 483 -3.92 -10.35 -14.69
C HIS A 483 -2.48 -10.31 -15.23
N PHE A 484 -1.85 -11.47 -15.40
CA PHE A 484 -0.53 -11.60 -16.00
C PHE A 484 -0.47 -10.98 -17.39
N ILE A 485 -1.43 -11.24 -18.27
CA ILE A 485 -1.45 -10.70 -19.64
C ILE A 485 -1.48 -9.16 -19.60
N ASN A 486 -2.33 -8.58 -18.74
CA ASN A 486 -2.45 -7.13 -18.61
C ASN A 486 -1.14 -6.51 -18.11
N VAL A 487 -0.55 -7.08 -17.05
CA VAL A 487 0.71 -6.60 -16.48
C VAL A 487 1.88 -6.80 -17.44
N PHE A 488 1.96 -7.95 -18.10
CA PHE A 488 3.01 -8.27 -19.07
C PHE A 488 2.96 -7.30 -20.25
N ARG A 489 1.76 -7.03 -20.81
CA ARG A 489 1.61 -6.05 -21.89
C ARG A 489 2.02 -4.65 -21.44
N LEU A 490 1.60 -4.21 -20.26
CA LEU A 490 2.04 -2.91 -19.73
C LEU A 490 3.57 -2.85 -19.59
N LYS A 491 4.19 -3.90 -19.04
CA LYS A 491 5.65 -3.98 -18.91
C LYS A 491 6.36 -4.00 -20.25
N VAL A 492 5.77 -4.55 -21.31
CA VAL A 492 6.30 -4.46 -22.67
C VAL A 492 6.34 -3.01 -23.16
N TYR A 493 5.27 -2.23 -22.94
CA TYR A 493 5.27 -0.79 -23.27
C TYR A 493 6.35 -0.04 -22.48
N ILE A 494 6.44 -0.29 -21.17
CA ILE A 494 7.46 0.36 -20.33
C ILE A 494 8.87 -0.05 -20.77
N ALA A 495 9.11 -1.33 -21.02
CA ALA A 495 10.41 -1.84 -21.48
C ALA A 495 10.82 -1.25 -22.84
N ASN A 496 9.86 -0.95 -23.72
CA ASN A 496 10.13 -0.22 -24.95
C ASN A 496 10.59 1.21 -24.67
N GLU A 497 9.79 1.99 -23.91
CA GLU A 497 10.09 3.40 -23.63
C GLU A 497 11.37 3.59 -22.80
N THR A 498 11.69 2.63 -21.94
CA THR A 498 12.90 2.66 -21.08
C THR A 498 14.14 2.07 -21.73
N GLY A 499 14.04 1.56 -22.97
CA GLY A 499 15.21 1.07 -23.69
C GLY A 499 15.64 -0.36 -23.34
N LEU A 500 14.84 -1.14 -22.62
CA LEU A 500 15.17 -2.51 -22.17
C LEU A 500 15.32 -3.53 -23.32
N PHE A 501 14.67 -3.28 -24.45
CA PHE A 501 14.77 -4.12 -25.65
C PHE A 501 15.96 -3.78 -26.55
N PHE A 502 16.80 -2.83 -26.15
CA PHE A 502 17.93 -2.33 -26.93
C PHE A 502 19.25 -2.80 -26.33
N GLU A 503 20.20 -3.11 -27.21
CA GLU A 503 21.58 -3.40 -26.80
C GLU A 503 22.31 -2.09 -26.54
N GLU A 504 23.02 -2.01 -25.43
CA GLU A 504 23.96 -0.91 -25.17
C GLU A 504 25.37 -1.39 -25.52
N ARG A 505 26.09 -0.59 -26.29
CA ARG A 505 27.45 -0.86 -26.74
C ARG A 505 28.36 0.31 -26.41
N ASP A 506 29.64 0.03 -26.17
CA ASP A 506 30.64 1.09 -25.98
C ASP A 506 31.10 1.68 -27.32
N GLU A 507 31.94 2.72 -27.25
CA GLU A 507 32.53 3.39 -28.42
C GLU A 507 33.39 2.45 -29.28
N ASN A 508 33.72 1.24 -28.79
CA ASN A 508 34.49 0.21 -29.48
C ASN A 508 33.61 -0.97 -29.96
N ASP A 509 32.27 -0.80 -29.99
CA ASP A 509 31.29 -1.83 -30.38
C ASP A 509 31.26 -3.08 -29.47
N ASN A 510 31.83 -2.99 -28.26
CA ASN A 510 31.70 -4.05 -27.26
C ASN A 510 30.31 -3.99 -26.62
N LEU A 511 29.65 -5.14 -26.52
CA LEU A 511 28.35 -5.27 -25.86
C LEU A 511 28.47 -4.99 -24.35
N LEU A 512 27.87 -3.88 -23.91
CA LEU A 512 27.81 -3.48 -22.50
C LEU A 512 26.60 -4.10 -21.79
N VAL A 513 25.42 -4.06 -22.43
CA VAL A 513 24.17 -4.60 -21.87
C VAL A 513 23.39 -5.33 -22.97
N PRO A 514 23.10 -6.64 -22.79
CA PRO A 514 22.30 -7.41 -23.75
C PRO A 514 20.83 -6.98 -23.76
N SER A 515 20.16 -7.11 -24.91
CA SER A 515 18.74 -6.83 -25.04
C SER A 515 17.88 -7.88 -24.32
N LEU A 516 16.81 -7.42 -23.66
CA LEU A 516 15.84 -8.30 -23.00
C LEU A 516 14.96 -9.01 -24.05
N THR A 517 14.60 -10.28 -23.82
CA THR A 517 13.60 -10.98 -24.65
C THR A 517 12.20 -10.91 -24.05
N PHE A 518 11.17 -11.16 -24.86
CA PHE A 518 9.78 -11.25 -24.39
C PHE A 518 9.57 -12.42 -23.43
N GLU A 519 10.26 -13.53 -23.65
CA GLU A 519 10.23 -14.70 -22.78
C GLU A 519 10.88 -14.42 -21.42
N GLN A 520 12.02 -13.73 -21.39
CA GLN A 520 12.66 -13.29 -20.15
C GLN A 520 11.74 -12.33 -19.37
N LEU A 521 11.19 -11.32 -20.05
CA LEU A 521 10.23 -10.39 -19.44
C LEU A 521 8.97 -11.12 -18.95
N GLY A 522 8.51 -12.13 -19.69
CA GLY A 522 7.37 -12.98 -19.33
C GLY A 522 7.63 -13.80 -18.06
N LYS A 523 8.76 -14.53 -18.00
CA LYS A 523 9.18 -15.26 -16.78
C LYS A 523 9.25 -14.32 -15.59
N PHE A 524 9.96 -13.21 -15.75
CA PHE A 524 10.12 -12.23 -14.68
C PHE A 524 8.79 -11.60 -14.24
N THR A 525 7.87 -11.37 -15.17
CA THR A 525 6.52 -10.88 -14.84
C THR A 525 5.74 -11.89 -14.01
N ALA A 526 5.76 -13.17 -14.39
CA ALA A 526 5.10 -14.21 -13.61
C ALA A 526 5.72 -14.36 -12.22
N ILE A 527 7.05 -14.25 -12.13
CA ILE A 527 7.78 -14.24 -10.85
C ILE A 527 7.33 -13.06 -9.99
N SER A 528 7.29 -11.86 -10.55
CA SER A 528 6.89 -10.64 -9.82
C SER A 528 5.45 -10.70 -9.28
N LEU A 529 4.55 -11.43 -9.95
CA LEU A 529 3.16 -11.58 -9.53
C LEU A 529 2.97 -12.70 -8.51
N LYS A 530 3.62 -13.85 -8.70
CA LYS A 530 3.39 -15.05 -7.87
C LYS A 530 4.30 -15.10 -6.64
N TRP A 531 5.53 -14.59 -6.76
CA TRP A 531 6.54 -14.56 -5.70
C TRP A 531 7.12 -13.15 -5.52
N PRO A 532 6.31 -12.14 -5.20
CA PRO A 532 6.77 -10.75 -5.13
C PRO A 532 7.88 -10.53 -4.08
N LEU A 533 7.93 -11.33 -3.02
CA LEU A 533 8.97 -11.27 -1.99
C LEU A 533 10.37 -11.67 -2.49
N LEU A 534 10.48 -12.31 -3.67
CA LEU A 534 11.76 -12.60 -4.33
C LEU A 534 12.38 -11.31 -4.88
N LEU A 535 11.56 -10.31 -5.22
CA LEU A 535 12.04 -9.01 -5.70
C LEU A 535 12.84 -8.28 -4.61
N SER A 536 12.44 -8.42 -3.35
CA SER A 536 13.19 -7.84 -2.22
C SER A 536 14.54 -8.56 -2.00
N ASP A 537 14.62 -9.87 -2.28
CA ASP A 537 15.90 -10.59 -2.22
C ASP A 537 16.79 -10.22 -3.42
N LEU A 538 16.21 -9.95 -4.59
CA LEU A 538 16.91 -9.49 -5.79
C LEU A 538 17.62 -8.15 -5.62
N GLU A 539 17.06 -7.22 -4.84
CA GLU A 539 17.73 -5.95 -4.50
C GLU A 539 19.01 -6.17 -3.69
N ASN A 540 18.99 -7.17 -2.80
CA ASN A 540 20.11 -7.48 -1.91
C ASN A 540 21.16 -8.36 -2.61
N ASP A 541 20.72 -9.30 -3.46
CA ASP A 541 21.56 -10.18 -4.26
C ASP A 541 21.09 -10.20 -5.71
N LYS A 542 21.73 -9.35 -6.53
CA LYS A 542 21.44 -9.25 -7.98
C LYS A 542 21.72 -10.55 -8.74
N LYS A 543 22.47 -11.51 -8.17
CA LYS A 543 22.79 -12.79 -8.80
C LYS A 543 21.81 -13.91 -8.41
N ILE A 544 20.80 -13.63 -7.58
CA ILE A 544 19.91 -14.69 -7.08
C ILE A 544 19.10 -15.39 -8.19
N LEU A 545 18.69 -14.69 -9.26
CA LEU A 545 18.03 -15.33 -10.41
C LEU A 545 18.96 -16.32 -11.12
N ALA A 546 20.22 -15.93 -11.35
CA ALA A 546 21.23 -16.82 -11.95
C ALA A 546 21.48 -18.06 -11.08
N LYS A 547 21.64 -17.86 -9.76
CA LYS A 547 21.82 -18.97 -8.80
C LYS A 547 20.61 -19.89 -8.75
N LEU A 548 19.39 -19.34 -8.82
CA LEU A 548 18.15 -20.13 -8.81
C LEU A 548 17.97 -20.94 -10.10
N GLU A 549 18.35 -20.37 -11.23
CA GLU A 549 18.36 -21.07 -12.51
C GLU A 549 19.35 -22.23 -12.48
N GLU A 550 20.57 -21.98 -12.04
CA GLU A 550 21.60 -23.03 -11.87
C GLU A 550 21.13 -24.13 -10.91
N PHE A 551 20.55 -23.74 -9.77
CA PHE A 551 20.00 -24.67 -8.80
C PHE A 551 18.88 -25.55 -9.40
N ALA A 552 17.97 -24.95 -10.17
CA ALA A 552 16.88 -25.67 -10.82
C ALA A 552 17.37 -26.65 -11.91
N LEU A 553 18.49 -26.33 -12.57
CA LEU A 553 19.08 -27.19 -13.61
C LEU A 553 19.87 -28.37 -13.03
N ARG A 554 20.60 -28.17 -11.92
CA ARG A 554 21.43 -29.22 -11.29
C ARG A 554 20.62 -30.42 -10.77
N GLU A 555 19.46 -30.20 -10.14
CA GLU A 555 18.59 -31.30 -9.65
C GLU A 555 17.94 -32.12 -10.78
N SER A 556 17.88 -31.59 -12.01
CA SER A 556 17.33 -32.30 -13.17
C SER A 556 18.31 -33.30 -13.80
N MET A 557 19.57 -33.31 -13.34
CA MET A 557 20.63 -34.26 -13.72
C MET A 557 20.92 -35.19 -12.53
N GLN A 558 20.97 -36.51 -12.76
CA GLN A 558 21.02 -37.53 -11.68
C GLN A 558 22.25 -37.42 -10.73
N SER A 559 21.96 -37.62 -9.43
CA SER A 559 22.76 -38.16 -8.30
C SER A 559 24.07 -37.47 -7.85
N ASN A 560 24.09 -36.97 -6.59
CA ASN A 560 24.94 -37.47 -5.47
C ASN A 560 24.76 -36.55 -4.23
N GLU A 561 24.44 -37.13 -3.07
CA GLU A 561 24.03 -36.43 -1.83
C GLU A 561 25.17 -35.78 -1.01
N GLU A 562 26.42 -35.79 -1.48
CA GLU A 562 27.57 -35.43 -0.61
C GLU A 562 28.16 -34.00 -0.81
N GLU A 563 27.60 -33.16 -1.69
CA GLU A 563 28.15 -31.83 -1.99
C GLU A 563 27.24 -30.64 -1.63
N THR A 564 26.33 -30.78 -0.65
CA THR A 564 25.54 -29.63 -0.15
C THR A 564 26.26 -28.81 0.93
N LYS A 565 27.55 -28.53 0.72
CA LYS A 565 28.29 -27.53 1.51
C LYS A 565 27.86 -26.12 1.09
N GLU A 566 27.29 -25.39 2.06
CA GLU A 566 27.24 -23.91 2.08
C GLU A 566 26.42 -23.21 0.98
N TYR A 567 25.15 -23.60 0.80
CA TYR A 567 24.20 -22.77 0.03
C TYR A 567 23.54 -21.69 0.91
N ASP A 568 23.41 -20.48 0.35
CA ASP A 568 22.70 -19.34 0.94
C ASP A 568 21.26 -19.73 1.34
N GLU A 569 20.83 -19.33 2.54
CA GLU A 569 19.49 -19.61 3.10
C GLU A 569 18.39 -19.15 2.14
N SER A 570 18.60 -18.04 1.42
CA SER A 570 17.64 -17.51 0.45
C SER A 570 17.50 -18.40 -0.79
N LEU A 571 18.60 -18.98 -1.27
CA LEU A 571 18.60 -19.87 -2.43
C LEU A 571 17.87 -21.19 -2.13
N ARG A 572 18.10 -21.78 -0.95
CA ARG A 572 17.38 -22.98 -0.49
C ARG A 572 15.88 -22.71 -0.34
N TYR A 573 15.51 -21.53 0.17
CA TYR A 573 14.12 -21.14 0.29
C TYR A 573 13.40 -21.08 -1.05
N TRP A 574 13.92 -20.27 -1.99
CA TRP A 574 13.30 -20.12 -3.30
C TRP A 574 13.37 -21.41 -4.12
N GLY A 575 14.45 -22.18 -3.97
CA GLY A 575 14.60 -23.51 -4.56
C GLY A 575 13.62 -24.56 -4.03
N SER A 576 12.94 -24.33 -2.92
CA SER A 576 11.89 -25.27 -2.43
C SER A 576 10.59 -25.18 -3.25
N TYR A 577 10.34 -24.06 -3.92
CA TYR A 577 9.13 -23.87 -4.72
C TYR A 577 9.21 -24.63 -6.04
N THR A 578 8.57 -25.80 -6.11
CA THR A 578 8.56 -26.68 -7.29
C THR A 578 8.13 -25.95 -8.57
N LYS A 579 7.09 -25.12 -8.49
CA LYS A 579 6.59 -24.32 -9.63
C LYS A 579 7.57 -23.21 -10.06
N LEU A 580 8.27 -22.59 -9.11
CA LEU A 580 9.30 -21.60 -9.41
C LEU A 580 10.49 -22.29 -10.09
N LYS A 581 10.96 -23.41 -9.53
CA LYS A 581 12.01 -24.24 -10.15
C LYS A 581 11.67 -24.64 -11.59
N ALA A 582 10.45 -25.15 -11.81
CA ALA A 582 9.99 -25.53 -13.14
C ALA A 582 9.98 -24.34 -14.12
N LEU A 583 9.58 -23.15 -13.67
CA LEU A 583 9.60 -21.93 -14.47
C LEU A 583 11.05 -21.48 -14.78
N MET A 584 11.96 -21.57 -13.81
CA MET A 584 13.37 -21.23 -14.00
C MET A 584 14.02 -22.17 -15.03
N ALA A 585 13.82 -23.48 -14.89
CA ALA A 585 14.34 -24.50 -15.81
C ALA A 585 13.67 -24.52 -17.20
N TYR A 586 12.54 -23.83 -17.38
CA TYR A 586 11.80 -23.84 -18.65
C TYR A 586 12.66 -23.33 -19.82
N GLY A 587 12.69 -24.09 -20.91
CA GLY A 587 13.41 -23.72 -22.13
C GLY A 587 14.90 -24.09 -22.15
N HIS A 588 15.41 -24.73 -21.10
CA HIS A 588 16.76 -25.31 -21.08
C HIS A 588 16.71 -26.75 -21.60
N ASP A 589 17.50 -27.06 -22.63
CA ASP A 589 17.77 -28.44 -23.04
C ASP A 589 18.93 -28.99 -22.20
N LYS A 590 18.95 -30.32 -21.99
CA LYS A 590 19.90 -31.05 -21.13
C LYS A 590 21.40 -30.81 -21.42
N LEU A 591 21.76 -30.03 -22.44
CA LEU A 591 23.14 -29.82 -22.90
C LEU A 591 23.53 -28.34 -23.12
N ALA A 592 22.60 -27.37 -23.09
CA ALA A 592 22.95 -25.95 -23.20
C ALA A 592 21.82 -25.02 -22.71
N ALA A 593 22.17 -23.94 -22.02
CA ALA A 593 21.22 -22.89 -21.65
C ALA A 593 20.77 -22.13 -22.90
N ASN A 594 19.46 -22.09 -23.15
CA ASN A 594 18.89 -21.27 -24.22
C ASN A 594 18.81 -19.81 -23.75
N SER A 595 19.69 -18.95 -24.29
CA SER A 595 19.78 -17.53 -23.94
C SER A 595 18.44 -16.78 -24.05
N LYS A 596 17.51 -17.28 -24.87
CA LYS A 596 16.17 -16.72 -25.03
C LYS A 596 15.34 -16.75 -23.75
N PHE A 597 15.53 -17.75 -22.89
CA PHE A 597 14.73 -18.00 -21.69
C PHE A 597 15.50 -17.81 -20.38
N SER A 598 16.83 -17.76 -20.44
CA SER A 598 17.69 -17.61 -19.27
C SER A 598 17.57 -16.22 -18.65
N LEU A 599 17.47 -16.15 -17.32
CA LEU A 599 17.50 -14.92 -16.54
C LEU A 599 18.88 -14.65 -15.92
N ALA A 600 19.88 -15.49 -16.20
CA ALA A 600 21.18 -15.44 -15.55
C ALA A 600 21.99 -14.17 -15.88
N GLU A 601 21.89 -13.68 -17.11
CA GLU A 601 22.67 -12.53 -17.62
C GLU A 601 21.84 -11.24 -17.74
N VAL A 602 20.62 -11.23 -17.20
CA VAL A 602 19.71 -10.09 -17.35
C VAL A 602 20.06 -8.96 -16.37
N ASN A 603 20.00 -7.72 -16.85
CA ASN A 603 20.17 -6.54 -16.01
C ASN A 603 19.01 -6.38 -15.01
N VAL A 604 19.23 -6.85 -13.78
CA VAL A 604 18.24 -6.81 -12.68
C VAL A 604 17.83 -5.38 -12.31
N ASP A 605 18.76 -4.41 -12.37
CA ASP A 605 18.44 -3.02 -11.99
C ASP A 605 17.38 -2.42 -12.91
N LYS A 606 17.52 -2.63 -14.24
CA LYS A 606 16.51 -2.18 -15.21
C LYS A 606 15.21 -2.99 -15.11
N LEU A 607 15.28 -4.29 -14.82
CA LEU A 607 14.07 -5.12 -14.58
C LEU A 607 13.26 -4.67 -13.36
N LEU A 608 13.93 -4.30 -12.27
CA LEU A 608 13.28 -3.84 -11.05
C LEU A 608 12.60 -2.46 -11.23
N GLN A 609 13.02 -1.66 -12.21
CA GLN A 609 12.36 -0.39 -12.54
C GLN A 609 10.98 -0.58 -13.21
N VAL A 610 10.74 -1.72 -13.86
CA VAL A 610 9.47 -2.01 -14.54
C VAL A 610 8.56 -2.95 -13.74
N SER A 611 8.86 -3.17 -12.45
CA SER A 611 8.13 -4.12 -11.61
C SER A 611 7.67 -3.53 -10.29
N PRO A 612 6.47 -3.92 -9.83
CA PRO A 612 6.02 -3.55 -8.50
C PRO A 612 6.91 -4.20 -7.44
N ARG A 613 7.52 -3.39 -6.56
CA ARG A 613 8.23 -3.91 -5.38
C ARG A 613 7.21 -4.23 -4.31
N VAL A 614 7.27 -5.42 -3.74
CA VAL A 614 6.79 -5.60 -2.37
C VAL A 614 7.95 -5.21 -1.47
N ILE A 615 7.80 -4.03 -0.85
CA ILE A 615 8.71 -3.58 0.17
C ILE A 615 8.55 -4.57 1.32
N ARG A 616 9.61 -5.33 1.62
CA ARG A 616 9.72 -5.85 2.96
C ARG A 616 9.83 -4.61 3.83
N SER A 617 8.92 -4.43 4.79
CA SER A 617 9.29 -3.71 6.02
C SER A 617 10.72 -4.12 6.32
N ALA A 618 11.66 -3.17 6.26
CA ALA A 618 13.10 -3.38 6.16
C ALA A 618 13.72 -4.07 7.40
N ASN A 619 12.88 -4.74 8.19
CA ASN A 619 13.11 -5.24 9.52
C ASN A 619 13.20 -6.76 9.63
N GLU A 620 12.99 -7.59 8.58
CA GLU A 620 13.05 -9.05 8.80
C GLU A 620 14.42 -9.72 8.50
N PRO A 621 15.16 -9.44 7.42
CA PRO A 621 16.47 -10.09 7.21
C PRO A 621 17.64 -9.29 7.81
N ILE A 622 17.55 -7.96 7.75
CA ILE A 622 18.59 -7.06 8.27
C ILE A 622 18.66 -7.14 9.79
N GLN A 623 17.53 -7.39 10.48
CA GLN A 623 17.52 -7.67 11.91
C GLN A 623 18.26 -8.95 12.29
N ARG A 624 18.55 -9.93 11.43
CA ARG A 624 19.33 -11.11 11.88
C ARG A 624 20.84 -10.89 11.89
N LYS A 625 21.38 -10.18 10.90
CA LYS A 625 22.80 -9.74 10.88
C LYS A 625 23.03 -8.54 11.79
N GLN A 626 22.07 -7.61 11.89
CA GLN A 626 22.12 -6.54 12.88
C GLN A 626 21.87 -7.07 14.28
N LYS A 627 20.91 -7.96 14.59
CA LYS A 627 20.76 -8.51 15.96
C LYS A 627 21.99 -9.31 16.40
N ARG A 628 22.75 -9.97 15.51
CA ARG A 628 24.08 -10.51 15.88
C ARG A 628 25.13 -9.41 16.15
N LYS A 629 25.22 -8.36 15.32
CA LYS A 629 26.12 -7.20 15.56
C LYS A 629 25.65 -6.29 16.70
N GLN A 630 24.37 -6.27 17.00
CA GLN A 630 23.65 -5.46 17.99
C GLN A 630 23.50 -6.24 19.29
N ILE A 631 23.64 -7.56 19.34
CA ILE A 631 23.97 -8.29 20.56
C ILE A 631 25.41 -7.94 20.95
N SER A 632 26.35 -7.93 19.99
CA SER A 632 27.73 -7.46 20.23
C SER A 632 27.85 -5.95 20.51
N GLN A 633 26.96 -5.11 19.96
CA GLN A 633 26.90 -3.67 20.20
C GLN A 633 25.98 -3.27 21.35
N ASN A 634 24.93 -4.00 21.74
CA ASN A 634 24.13 -3.73 22.95
C ASN A 634 24.87 -4.13 24.22
N ILE A 635 25.82 -5.08 24.12
CA ILE A 635 26.87 -5.28 25.13
C ILE A 635 27.77 -4.03 25.24
N LYS A 636 27.92 -3.24 24.17
CA LYS A 636 28.68 -1.97 24.15
C LYS A 636 27.84 -0.70 24.39
N ILE A 637 26.54 -0.67 24.09
CA ILE A 637 25.65 0.50 24.22
C ILE A 637 25.04 0.56 25.64
N SER A 638 24.95 -0.54 26.38
CA SER A 638 24.62 -0.57 27.83
C SER A 638 25.83 -0.25 28.74
N GLN A 639 26.65 0.73 28.33
CA GLN A 639 27.77 1.24 29.13
C GLN A 639 27.41 2.48 29.96
N ASN A 640 26.18 3.00 29.87
CA ASN A 640 25.79 4.23 30.58
C ASN A 640 25.03 4.01 31.90
N ILE A 641 24.57 2.79 32.23
CA ILE A 641 24.01 2.51 33.57
C ILE A 641 25.15 2.06 34.48
N THR A 642 25.55 2.93 35.40
CA THR A 642 26.56 2.62 36.43
C THR A 642 25.93 2.09 37.73
N SER A 643 24.62 2.29 37.93
CA SER A 643 23.89 1.83 39.12
C SER A 643 22.38 1.75 38.88
N LEU A 644 21.70 0.81 39.57
CA LEU A 644 20.25 0.72 39.58
C LEU A 644 19.61 1.90 40.35
N PRO A 645 18.34 2.25 40.06
CA PRO A 645 17.60 3.24 40.84
C PRO A 645 17.56 2.89 42.35
N PRO A 646 17.56 3.87 43.27
CA PRO A 646 17.57 3.62 44.71
C PRO A 646 16.37 2.81 45.23
N ASP A 647 15.24 2.87 44.52
CA ASP A 647 13.98 2.18 44.78
C ASP A 647 13.86 0.83 44.05
N PHE A 648 14.91 0.40 43.33
CA PHE A 648 14.94 -0.91 42.71
C PHE A 648 15.10 -2.00 43.78
N HIS A 649 14.06 -2.81 43.95
CA HIS A 649 14.07 -3.97 44.83
C HIS A 649 13.72 -5.23 44.05
N LEU A 650 14.57 -6.25 44.17
CA LEU A 650 14.34 -7.59 43.68
C LEU A 650 14.47 -8.57 44.85
N GLU A 651 13.35 -9.07 45.34
CA GLU A 651 13.31 -10.05 46.43
C GLU A 651 13.62 -11.45 45.91
N MET A 652 14.59 -12.11 46.55
CA MET A 652 15.03 -13.46 46.23
C MET A 652 14.76 -14.39 47.43
N VAL A 653 14.42 -15.64 47.15
CA VAL A 653 14.20 -16.72 48.13
C VAL A 653 15.35 -17.72 48.02
N ASP A 654 15.97 -18.06 49.14
CA ASP A 654 17.01 -19.10 49.21
C ASP A 654 16.37 -20.49 49.06
N ILE A 655 16.80 -21.23 48.06
CA ILE A 655 16.35 -22.58 47.77
C ILE A 655 17.45 -23.56 48.18
N PRO A 656 17.17 -24.48 49.13
CA PRO A 656 18.19 -25.42 49.61
C PRO A 656 18.56 -26.41 48.52
N ALA A 657 19.79 -26.92 48.57
CA ALA A 657 20.17 -28.06 47.75
C ALA A 657 19.33 -29.28 48.15
N GLY A 658 18.91 -30.07 47.17
CA GLY A 658 18.13 -31.26 47.44
C GLY A 658 17.93 -32.13 46.22
N LYS A 659 17.07 -33.12 46.39
CA LYS A 659 16.68 -34.05 45.34
C LYS A 659 15.17 -34.19 45.32
N PHE A 660 14.59 -34.29 44.15
CA PHE A 660 13.15 -34.41 43.98
C PHE A 660 12.79 -35.26 42.76
N ASN A 661 11.57 -35.79 42.78
CA ASN A 661 10.97 -36.51 41.67
C ASN A 661 10.36 -35.50 40.69
N MET A 662 11.00 -35.31 39.53
CA MET A 662 10.54 -34.41 38.47
C MET A 662 9.62 -35.14 37.49
N GLY A 663 8.54 -34.47 37.08
CA GLY A 663 7.55 -35.00 36.14
C GLY A 663 6.26 -35.53 36.79
N SER A 664 5.41 -36.16 36.00
CA SER A 664 4.16 -36.78 36.44
C SER A 664 3.74 -37.93 35.53
N ASN A 665 2.67 -38.64 35.90
CA ASN A 665 2.07 -39.68 35.07
C ASN A 665 0.86 -39.19 34.24
N GLU A 666 0.49 -37.91 34.34
CA GLU A 666 -0.71 -37.36 33.68
C GLU A 666 -0.52 -37.18 32.17
N TYR A 667 0.65 -36.69 31.73
CA TYR A 667 0.94 -36.41 30.31
C TYR A 667 2.26 -37.05 29.85
N GLU A 668 2.37 -37.34 28.55
CA GLU A 668 3.51 -38.09 27.99
C GLU A 668 4.84 -37.31 28.03
N ASP A 669 4.79 -36.00 27.89
CA ASP A 669 5.94 -35.12 27.97
C ASP A 669 6.43 -34.88 29.40
N GLU A 670 5.60 -35.21 30.40
CA GLU A 670 5.96 -35.20 31.82
C GLU A 670 6.57 -36.52 32.29
N LYS A 671 6.60 -37.54 31.43
CA LYS A 671 7.11 -38.88 31.74
C LYS A 671 8.56 -39.09 31.28
N PRO A 672 9.28 -40.03 31.91
CA PRO A 672 8.94 -40.65 33.18
C PRO A 672 9.21 -39.70 34.35
N ILE A 673 8.56 -39.98 35.48
CA ILE A 673 8.99 -39.44 36.76
C ILE A 673 10.42 -39.91 37.03
N HIS A 674 11.34 -38.99 37.35
CA HIS A 674 12.75 -39.30 37.57
C HIS A 674 13.35 -38.39 38.65
N GLU A 675 14.32 -38.90 39.41
CA GLU A 675 15.04 -38.13 40.42
C GLU A 675 15.99 -37.11 39.76
N VAL A 676 15.96 -35.87 40.24
CA VAL A 676 16.91 -34.81 39.87
C VAL A 676 17.52 -34.20 41.13
N ILE A 677 18.84 -34.05 41.14
CA ILE A 677 19.60 -33.38 42.21
C ILE A 677 19.77 -31.92 41.81
N VAL A 678 19.24 -31.00 42.62
CA VAL A 678 19.30 -29.55 42.39
C VAL A 678 20.22 -28.93 43.45
N PRO A 679 21.33 -28.27 43.06
CA PRO A 679 22.16 -27.49 43.98
C PRO A 679 21.38 -26.37 44.68
N ALA A 680 21.97 -25.74 45.69
CA ALA A 680 21.37 -24.57 46.32
C ALA A 680 21.50 -23.34 45.41
N PHE A 681 20.44 -22.54 45.31
CA PHE A 681 20.38 -21.32 44.50
C PHE A 681 19.38 -20.35 45.12
N GLN A 682 19.35 -19.10 44.64
CA GLN A 682 18.26 -18.18 44.98
C GLN A 682 17.30 -18.05 43.79
N ILE A 683 16.00 -17.94 44.03
CA ILE A 683 15.00 -17.68 42.98
C ILE A 683 14.19 -16.43 43.30
N GLY A 684 13.79 -15.67 42.28
CA GLY A 684 12.93 -14.50 42.48
C GLY A 684 11.65 -14.88 43.21
N LYS A 685 11.32 -14.14 44.27
CA LYS A 685 10.09 -14.37 45.05
C LYS A 685 8.83 -14.18 44.20
N TYR A 686 8.93 -13.29 43.21
CA TYR A 686 7.91 -12.92 42.24
C TYR A 686 8.43 -13.06 40.80
N PRO A 687 7.55 -13.17 39.78
CA PRO A 687 7.91 -12.91 38.39
C PRO A 687 8.46 -11.48 38.25
N VAL A 688 9.33 -11.24 37.27
CA VAL A 688 9.89 -9.89 37.03
C VAL A 688 8.76 -8.92 36.66
N THR A 689 8.65 -7.81 37.40
CA THR A 689 7.60 -6.81 37.15
C THR A 689 7.95 -5.87 36.01
N GLN A 690 6.96 -5.16 35.48
CA GLN A 690 7.17 -4.14 34.44
C GLN A 690 8.10 -3.02 34.92
N ALA A 691 7.97 -2.58 36.18
CA ALA A 691 8.90 -1.61 36.79
C ALA A 691 10.34 -2.13 36.82
N GLN A 692 10.54 -3.36 37.29
CA GLN A 692 11.89 -3.96 37.36
C GLN A 692 12.49 -4.12 35.97
N TYR A 693 11.71 -4.61 35.01
CA TYR A 693 12.14 -4.77 33.62
C TYR A 693 12.55 -3.43 33.01
N GLN A 694 11.74 -2.38 33.18
CA GLN A 694 12.02 -1.04 32.68
C GLN A 694 13.28 -0.44 33.32
N ALA A 695 13.48 -0.64 34.64
CA ALA A 695 14.64 -0.12 35.36
C ALA A 695 15.96 -0.74 34.88
N VAL A 696 15.95 -2.02 34.48
CA VAL A 696 17.16 -2.71 33.97
C VAL A 696 17.35 -2.47 32.48
N MET A 697 16.29 -2.48 31.68
CA MET A 697 16.38 -2.50 30.20
C MET A 697 16.22 -1.13 29.54
N GLU A 698 15.84 -0.08 30.27
CA GLU A 698 15.54 1.28 29.76
C GLU A 698 14.53 1.32 28.61
N LYS A 699 13.69 0.29 28.49
CA LYS A 699 12.72 0.12 27.40
C LYS A 699 11.32 -0.07 27.98
N ALA A 700 10.45 0.90 27.70
CA ALA A 700 9.01 0.73 27.91
C ALA A 700 8.41 0.02 26.68
N SER A 701 7.73 -1.12 26.88
CA SER A 701 6.95 -1.75 25.82
C SER A 701 5.56 -1.13 25.74
N SER A 702 5.01 -0.99 24.53
CA SER A 702 3.62 -0.55 24.32
C SER A 702 2.58 -1.55 24.86
N SER A 703 3.01 -2.76 25.24
CA SER A 703 2.20 -3.81 25.85
C SER A 703 2.10 -3.75 27.38
N PHE A 704 2.78 -2.79 28.03
CA PHE A 704 2.75 -2.65 29.49
C PHE A 704 1.35 -2.24 29.97
N SER A 705 0.87 -2.93 31.01
CA SER A 705 -0.41 -2.60 31.63
C SER A 705 -0.30 -1.29 32.40
N ARG A 706 -1.43 -0.71 32.84
CA ARG A 706 -1.41 0.55 33.61
C ARG A 706 -0.73 0.42 34.97
N ASN A 707 -0.51 -0.80 35.48
CA ASN A 707 0.08 -1.05 36.80
C ASN A 707 1.51 -1.61 36.67
N PRO A 708 2.54 -0.85 37.10
CA PRO A 708 3.94 -1.25 36.97
C PRO A 708 4.34 -2.47 37.81
N GLN A 709 3.52 -2.87 38.78
CA GLN A 709 3.73 -4.06 39.61
C GLN A 709 3.21 -5.36 38.99
N ASN A 710 2.53 -5.28 37.84
CA ASN A 710 2.18 -6.48 37.09
C ASN A 710 3.46 -7.14 36.54
N PRO A 711 3.46 -8.48 36.38
CA PRO A 711 4.51 -9.17 35.65
C PRO A 711 4.71 -8.55 34.26
N VAL A 712 5.98 -8.49 33.85
CA VAL A 712 6.30 -8.17 32.47
C VAL A 712 5.82 -9.30 31.57
N LYS A 713 5.18 -8.96 30.46
CA LYS A 713 4.70 -9.92 29.46
C LYS A 713 5.09 -9.46 28.05
N SER A 714 5.01 -10.37 27.09
CA SER A 714 5.54 -10.13 25.73
C SER A 714 7.05 -9.95 25.68
N VAL A 715 7.75 -10.68 26.54
CA VAL A 715 9.22 -10.73 26.58
C VAL A 715 9.68 -12.03 25.90
N SER A 716 10.61 -11.91 24.95
CA SER A 716 11.24 -13.08 24.34
C SER A 716 12.26 -13.72 25.29
N LYS A 717 12.54 -15.02 25.17
CA LYS A 717 13.60 -15.67 25.97
C LYS A 717 14.93 -14.94 25.86
N ASP A 718 15.30 -14.52 24.64
CA ASP A 718 16.52 -13.74 24.40
C ASP A 718 16.53 -12.46 25.24
N ASP A 719 15.43 -11.70 25.24
CA ASP A 719 15.32 -10.45 26.01
C ASP A 719 15.38 -10.70 27.52
N ALA A 720 14.81 -11.81 28.00
CA ALA A 720 14.91 -12.23 29.39
C ALA A 720 16.35 -12.62 29.78
N GLU A 721 17.09 -13.31 28.90
CA GLU A 721 18.51 -13.59 29.11
C GLU A 721 19.37 -12.31 29.09
N VAL A 722 19.04 -11.33 28.25
CA VAL A 722 19.71 -10.02 28.26
C VAL A 722 19.44 -9.29 29.57
N PHE A 723 18.19 -9.28 30.05
CA PHE A 723 17.84 -8.72 31.35
C PHE A 723 18.70 -9.34 32.47
N CYS A 724 18.79 -10.68 32.51
CA CYS A 724 19.60 -11.38 33.51
C CYS A 724 21.07 -10.96 33.45
N LYS A 725 21.68 -10.93 32.25
CA LYS A 725 23.08 -10.50 32.07
C LYS A 725 23.32 -9.06 32.52
N GLN A 726 22.38 -8.17 32.24
CA GLN A 726 22.48 -6.78 32.63
C GLN A 726 22.32 -6.59 34.13
N LEU A 727 21.35 -7.28 34.74
CA LEU A 727 21.18 -7.31 36.19
C LEU A 727 22.43 -7.87 36.88
N SER A 728 23.05 -8.92 36.33
CA SER A 728 24.31 -9.47 36.83
C SER A 728 25.44 -8.45 36.82
N LYS A 729 25.57 -7.70 35.73
CA LYS A 729 26.56 -6.62 35.59
C LYS A 729 26.32 -5.49 36.59
N LEU A 730 25.07 -5.12 36.83
CA LEU A 730 24.69 -4.01 37.71
C LEU A 730 24.81 -4.34 39.21
N THR A 731 24.68 -5.61 39.57
CA THR A 731 24.66 -6.06 40.97
C THR A 731 25.93 -6.80 41.40
N GLY A 732 26.76 -7.24 40.44
CA GLY A 732 27.92 -8.09 40.69
C GLY A 732 27.58 -9.53 41.07
N LYS A 733 26.31 -9.94 40.97
CA LYS A 733 25.84 -11.30 41.24
C LYS A 733 25.55 -12.05 39.93
N ASN A 734 25.50 -13.39 39.95
CA ASN A 734 25.22 -14.17 38.73
C ASN A 734 23.74 -14.50 38.58
N TYR A 735 22.98 -13.61 37.95
CA TYR A 735 21.60 -13.83 37.56
C TYR A 735 21.47 -14.52 36.19
N ARG A 736 20.51 -15.46 36.10
CA ARG A 736 20.15 -16.21 34.90
C ARG A 736 18.67 -16.63 34.93
N LEU A 737 18.18 -17.19 33.83
CA LEU A 737 16.88 -17.89 33.84
C LEU A 737 16.99 -19.20 34.65
N PRO A 738 15.92 -19.62 35.34
CA PRO A 738 15.88 -20.94 35.98
C PRO A 738 16.01 -22.03 34.92
N THR A 739 16.65 -23.14 35.27
CA THR A 739 16.42 -24.36 34.50
C THR A 739 15.01 -24.87 34.75
N GLU A 740 14.53 -25.73 33.85
CA GLU A 740 13.24 -26.39 34.00
C GLU A 740 13.17 -27.18 35.32
N ALA A 741 14.28 -27.82 35.71
CA ALA A 741 14.37 -28.58 36.96
C ALA A 741 14.36 -27.67 38.19
N GLU A 742 15.08 -26.55 38.16
CA GLU A 742 15.06 -25.56 39.25
C GLU A 742 13.67 -24.95 39.43
N TRP A 743 13.00 -24.64 38.31
CA TRP A 743 11.66 -24.08 38.34
C TRP A 743 10.65 -25.06 38.97
N GLU A 744 10.64 -26.33 38.53
CA GLU A 744 9.70 -27.31 39.09
C GLU A 744 10.02 -27.65 40.55
N TYR A 745 11.30 -27.75 40.90
CA TYR A 745 11.72 -27.96 42.29
C TYR A 745 11.24 -26.82 43.21
N ALA A 746 11.43 -25.58 42.77
CA ALA A 746 10.97 -24.39 43.47
C ALA A 746 9.43 -24.33 43.52
N CYS A 747 8.73 -24.68 42.44
CA CYS A 747 7.28 -24.73 42.37
C CYS A 747 6.71 -25.70 43.40
N ARG A 748 7.21 -26.93 43.39
CA ARG A 748 6.77 -28.03 44.27
C ARG A 748 7.03 -27.77 45.75
N ALA A 749 8.11 -27.05 46.09
CA ALA A 749 8.46 -26.70 47.47
C ALA A 749 8.42 -27.90 48.45
N GLY A 750 8.87 -29.08 47.98
CA GLY A 750 8.90 -30.33 48.75
C GLY A 750 7.67 -31.23 48.60
N THR A 751 6.64 -30.82 47.86
CA THR A 751 5.46 -31.65 47.57
C THR A 751 5.64 -32.50 46.31
N GLU A 752 4.93 -33.63 46.24
CA GLU A 752 4.84 -34.49 45.04
C GLU A 752 3.49 -34.33 44.32
N THR A 753 2.62 -33.45 44.82
CA THR A 753 1.24 -33.25 44.38
C THR A 753 1.14 -32.47 43.07
N ARG A 754 -0.07 -32.47 42.50
CA ARG A 754 -0.43 -31.81 41.24
C ARG A 754 -0.21 -30.30 41.28
N PHE A 755 -0.49 -29.66 42.40
CA PHE A 755 -0.13 -28.27 42.73
C PHE A 755 0.70 -28.23 44.02
N SER A 756 1.39 -27.13 44.30
CA SER A 756 2.23 -26.98 45.50
C SER A 756 1.45 -26.99 46.83
N PHE A 757 0.12 -26.86 46.76
CA PHE A 757 -0.79 -26.89 47.91
C PHE A 757 -1.62 -28.19 48.00
N GLY A 758 -1.46 -29.13 47.07
CA GLY A 758 -2.20 -30.39 47.05
C GLY A 758 -2.73 -30.76 45.66
N ASP A 759 -3.62 -31.75 45.61
CA ASP A 759 -4.22 -32.25 44.35
C ASP A 759 -5.61 -31.65 44.05
N ASP A 760 -6.20 -30.93 45.00
CA ASP A 760 -7.54 -30.35 44.91
C ASP A 760 -7.53 -29.05 44.09
N GLU A 761 -7.93 -29.17 42.82
CA GLU A 761 -8.02 -28.05 41.86
C GLU A 761 -8.95 -26.92 42.33
N SER A 762 -9.94 -27.20 43.19
CA SER A 762 -10.88 -26.18 43.67
C SER A 762 -10.20 -25.10 44.53
N GLN A 763 -9.01 -25.40 45.07
CA GLN A 763 -8.20 -24.47 45.86
C GLN A 763 -7.30 -23.58 45.00
N LEU A 764 -7.18 -23.83 43.70
CA LEU A 764 -6.28 -23.08 42.80
C LEU A 764 -6.53 -21.56 42.84
N GLY A 765 -7.79 -21.15 43.01
CA GLY A 765 -8.17 -19.74 43.13
C GLY A 765 -7.50 -18.97 44.25
N ASP A 766 -7.03 -19.63 45.32
CA ASP A 766 -6.29 -19.00 46.42
C ASP A 766 -4.81 -18.76 46.09
N TYR A 767 -4.25 -19.50 45.12
CA TYR A 767 -2.82 -19.52 44.80
C TYR A 767 -2.48 -18.94 43.43
N ALA A 768 -3.48 -18.80 42.54
CA ALA A 768 -3.26 -18.46 41.14
C ALA A 768 -4.22 -17.41 40.59
N TRP A 769 -3.72 -16.64 39.62
CA TRP A 769 -4.54 -15.91 38.65
C TRP A 769 -4.60 -16.73 37.35
N PHE A 770 -5.79 -17.20 36.99
CA PHE A 770 -6.01 -18.07 35.84
C PHE A 770 -7.38 -17.75 35.22
N ILE A 771 -7.78 -18.48 34.17
CA ILE A 771 -8.93 -18.09 33.32
C ILE A 771 -10.23 -17.79 34.09
N ASP A 772 -10.48 -18.49 35.20
CA ASP A 772 -11.74 -18.34 35.96
C ASP A 772 -11.77 -17.12 36.91
N ASN A 773 -10.61 -16.55 37.26
CA ASN A 773 -10.54 -15.48 38.27
C ASN A 773 -9.68 -14.27 37.89
N SER A 774 -9.07 -14.25 36.70
CA SER A 774 -8.14 -13.19 36.29
C SER A 774 -8.78 -12.03 35.52
N ASP A 775 -10.03 -12.17 35.08
CA ASP A 775 -10.68 -11.25 34.12
C ASP A 775 -9.90 -11.09 32.80
N ASN A 776 -9.17 -12.15 32.40
CA ASN A 776 -8.35 -12.18 31.19
C ASN A 776 -7.27 -11.08 31.14
N VAL A 777 -6.71 -10.73 32.31
CA VAL A 777 -5.59 -9.78 32.46
C VAL A 777 -4.57 -10.27 33.50
N THR A 778 -3.33 -9.80 33.41
CA THR A 778 -2.34 -10.00 34.48
C THR A 778 -2.66 -9.14 35.70
N HIS A 779 -2.27 -9.63 36.88
CA HIS A 779 -2.46 -8.94 38.15
C HIS A 779 -1.11 -8.64 38.81
N PRO A 780 -1.03 -7.66 39.73
CA PRO A 780 0.19 -7.38 40.47
C PRO A 780 0.76 -8.64 41.13
N ALA A 781 2.08 -8.81 41.03
CA ALA A 781 2.73 -10.00 41.57
C ALA A 781 2.54 -10.09 43.09
N GLY A 782 2.37 -11.32 43.60
CA GLY A 782 2.28 -11.58 45.04
C GLY A 782 0.91 -11.37 45.68
N GLN A 783 -0.16 -11.24 44.89
CA GLN A 783 -1.52 -11.04 45.43
C GLN A 783 -2.26 -12.34 45.83
N LYS A 784 -1.73 -13.50 45.46
CA LYS A 784 -2.23 -14.82 45.85
C LYS A 784 -1.37 -15.43 46.95
N ARG A 785 -1.77 -16.58 47.50
CA ARG A 785 -0.96 -17.30 48.50
C ARG A 785 0.32 -17.86 47.85
N PRO A 786 1.47 -17.82 48.54
CA PRO A 786 2.68 -18.46 48.07
C PRO A 786 2.65 -19.97 48.29
N ASN A 787 3.59 -20.69 47.69
CA ASN A 787 3.89 -22.06 48.06
C ASN A 787 4.62 -22.16 49.42
N LEU A 788 4.94 -23.38 49.87
CA LEU A 788 5.57 -23.65 51.18
C LEU A 788 6.93 -22.97 51.38
N TRP A 789 7.61 -22.54 50.31
CA TRP A 789 8.88 -21.82 50.38
C TRP A 789 8.72 -20.30 50.23
N GLY A 790 7.48 -19.79 50.21
CA GLY A 790 7.23 -18.35 50.13
C GLY A 790 7.38 -17.78 48.72
N ILE A 791 7.31 -18.61 47.68
CA ILE A 791 7.38 -18.20 46.27
C ILE A 791 5.96 -18.02 45.74
N TYR A 792 5.70 -16.88 45.12
CA TYR A 792 4.38 -16.48 44.66
C TYR A 792 4.21 -16.70 43.15
N ASP A 793 2.96 -16.81 42.72
CA ASP A 793 2.55 -16.88 41.30
C ASP A 793 3.18 -18.05 40.52
N MET A 794 3.51 -19.16 41.19
CA MET A 794 4.06 -20.36 40.53
C MET A 794 3.02 -21.18 39.75
N HIS A 795 1.73 -20.85 39.90
CA HIS A 795 0.59 -21.57 39.32
C HIS A 795 -0.33 -20.66 38.48
N GLY A 796 0.18 -19.58 37.88
CA GLY A 796 -0.61 -18.72 36.98
C GLY A 796 -0.02 -17.32 36.82
N ASN A 797 -0.87 -16.34 36.51
CA ASN A 797 -0.55 -14.94 36.23
C ASN A 797 0.23 -14.76 34.91
N VAL A 798 1.43 -15.34 34.79
CA VAL A 798 2.20 -15.31 33.53
C VAL A 798 3.03 -16.58 33.36
N TRP A 799 3.07 -17.11 32.14
CA TRP A 799 4.01 -18.17 31.81
C TRP A 799 5.45 -17.68 31.95
N GLU A 800 6.33 -18.52 32.49
CA GLU A 800 7.71 -18.16 32.79
C GLU A 800 8.72 -18.92 31.92
N TRP A 801 9.63 -18.19 31.26
CA TRP A 801 10.74 -18.78 30.52
C TRP A 801 11.72 -19.55 31.41
N CYS A 802 12.10 -20.76 30.98
CA CYS A 802 13.24 -21.50 31.51
C CYS A 802 14.41 -21.52 30.52
N ALA A 803 15.60 -21.88 31.01
CA ALA A 803 16.83 -21.95 30.21
C ALA A 803 16.82 -23.11 29.19
N ASP A 804 16.14 -24.21 29.52
CA ASP A 804 16.11 -25.48 28.79
C ASP A 804 15.37 -25.41 27.44
N LYS A 805 15.76 -26.30 26.54
CA LYS A 805 14.95 -26.62 25.34
C LYS A 805 13.84 -27.58 25.74
N TYR A 806 12.69 -27.45 25.07
CA TYR A 806 11.61 -28.40 25.19
C TYR A 806 12.00 -29.76 24.59
N HIS A 807 11.72 -30.83 25.32
CA HIS A 807 11.91 -32.21 24.90
C HIS A 807 10.59 -32.94 25.06
N LYS A 808 10.22 -33.80 24.10
CA LYS A 808 8.94 -34.51 24.08
C LYS A 808 8.72 -35.47 25.25
N SER A 809 9.77 -35.79 26.01
CA SER A 809 9.71 -36.60 27.23
C SER A 809 11.04 -36.49 27.99
N TYR A 810 11.06 -36.98 29.24
CA TYR A 810 12.27 -37.11 30.05
C TYR A 810 13.03 -38.43 29.85
N VAL A 811 12.55 -39.33 28.97
CA VAL A 811 13.15 -40.67 28.76
C VAL A 811 14.65 -40.57 28.46
N ASN A 812 15.03 -39.62 27.62
CA ASN A 812 16.41 -39.42 27.17
C ASN A 812 17.13 -38.31 27.94
N LYS A 813 16.66 -37.91 29.13
CA LYS A 813 17.30 -36.85 29.91
C LYS A 813 18.72 -37.29 30.33
N PRO A 814 19.78 -36.56 29.92
CA PRO A 814 21.16 -36.94 30.21
C PRO A 814 21.44 -37.04 31.71
N GLU A 815 22.23 -38.04 32.09
CA GLU A 815 22.52 -38.36 33.50
C GLU A 815 23.28 -37.22 34.22
N ASN A 816 24.14 -36.50 33.51
CA ASN A 816 24.84 -35.33 34.06
C ASN A 816 23.87 -34.18 34.42
N ILE A 817 22.75 -34.06 33.71
CA ILE A 817 21.71 -33.06 33.98
C ILE A 817 20.80 -33.53 35.13
N LYS A 818 20.53 -34.84 35.23
CA LYS A 818 19.82 -35.40 36.40
C LYS A 818 20.62 -35.21 37.70
N LYS A 819 21.95 -35.35 37.63
CA LYS A 819 22.85 -35.17 38.79
C LYS A 819 23.12 -33.70 39.12
N ASN A 820 22.79 -32.78 38.23
CA ASN A 820 22.90 -31.34 38.46
C ASN A 820 21.81 -30.60 37.68
N GLY A 821 20.67 -30.40 38.33
CA GLY A 821 19.51 -29.72 37.78
C GLY A 821 19.75 -28.26 37.41
N SER A 822 20.84 -27.63 37.87
CA SER A 822 21.22 -26.27 37.44
C SER A 822 21.85 -26.22 36.04
N ILE A 823 22.10 -27.38 35.42
CA ILE A 823 22.55 -27.46 34.02
C ILE A 823 21.34 -27.54 33.10
N ALA A 824 21.15 -26.54 32.24
CA ALA A 824 20.06 -26.53 31.26
C ALA A 824 20.25 -27.65 30.20
N TRP A 825 19.13 -28.29 29.82
CA TRP A 825 19.10 -29.32 28.79
C TRP A 825 19.02 -28.71 27.38
N LEU A 826 20.15 -28.67 26.67
CA LEU A 826 20.35 -27.87 25.44
C LEU A 826 20.71 -28.67 24.17
N ASP A 827 20.61 -30.00 24.15
CA ASP A 827 21.19 -30.93 23.16
C ASP A 827 21.27 -30.40 21.70
N SER A 828 22.43 -30.64 21.08
CA SER A 828 22.86 -30.17 19.74
C SER A 828 22.35 -31.02 18.58
N ASN A 829 21.83 -32.23 18.86
CA ASN A 829 21.31 -33.15 17.83
C ASN A 829 19.84 -32.89 17.44
N ILE A 830 19.20 -31.90 18.06
CA ILE A 830 17.88 -31.42 17.67
C ILE A 830 18.10 -30.19 16.80
N ASN A 831 17.62 -30.24 15.55
CA ASN A 831 17.67 -29.15 14.58
C ASN A 831 17.47 -27.76 15.22
N ASN A 832 18.11 -26.73 14.65
CA ASN A 832 18.15 -25.30 15.07
C ASN A 832 16.77 -24.59 15.24
N LYS A 833 15.67 -25.35 15.26
CA LYS A 833 14.27 -24.99 15.51
C LYS A 833 13.83 -25.44 16.92
N SER A 834 14.75 -25.57 17.87
CA SER A 834 14.40 -26.10 19.20
C SER A 834 13.45 -25.14 19.91
N LEU A 835 12.23 -25.63 20.08
CA LEU A 835 11.19 -25.10 20.94
C LEU A 835 11.72 -24.91 22.38
N MET A 836 11.44 -23.76 23.01
CA MET A 836 11.94 -23.42 24.35
C MET A 836 10.84 -23.63 25.38
N ILE A 837 11.19 -24.11 26.57
CA ILE A 837 10.17 -24.47 27.56
C ILE A 837 9.76 -23.26 28.41
N ILE A 838 8.46 -23.18 28.67
CA ILE A 838 7.84 -22.28 29.65
C ILE A 838 7.04 -23.10 30.66
N ARG A 839 6.87 -22.56 31.86
CA ARG A 839 6.22 -23.24 32.99
C ARG A 839 5.22 -22.34 33.72
N GLY A 840 4.26 -22.96 34.42
CA GLY A 840 3.43 -22.32 35.46
C GLY A 840 2.03 -21.85 35.10
N GLY A 841 1.66 -21.77 33.83
CA GLY A 841 0.38 -21.19 33.41
C GLY A 841 0.41 -19.66 33.38
N ASP A 842 -0.58 -19.07 32.72
CA ASP A 842 -0.84 -17.62 32.73
C ASP A 842 -2.25 -17.29 33.20
N PHE A 843 -2.57 -15.99 33.22
CA PHE A 843 -3.89 -15.47 33.56
C PHE A 843 -5.03 -16.04 32.70
N ASN A 844 -4.76 -16.57 31.50
CA ASN A 844 -5.78 -17.12 30.60
C ASN A 844 -5.69 -18.66 30.49
N SER A 845 -4.90 -19.28 31.36
CA SER A 845 -4.71 -20.73 31.36
C SER A 845 -5.85 -21.43 32.11
N TYR A 846 -6.23 -22.60 31.61
CA TYR A 846 -7.11 -23.52 32.34
C TYR A 846 -6.35 -24.12 33.53
N PRO A 847 -7.05 -24.55 34.60
CA PRO A 847 -6.41 -25.11 35.80
C PRO A 847 -5.38 -26.21 35.54
N GLY A 848 -5.64 -27.08 34.55
CA GLY A 848 -4.72 -28.15 34.16
C GLY A 848 -3.36 -27.66 33.66
N LEU A 849 -3.26 -26.45 33.12
CA LEU A 849 -2.00 -25.86 32.66
C LEU A 849 -1.22 -25.18 33.80
N CYS A 850 -1.81 -25.08 34.99
CA CYS A 850 -1.21 -24.44 36.16
C CYS A 850 -0.53 -25.46 37.09
N ARG A 851 -0.44 -26.74 36.71
CA ARG A 851 0.15 -27.81 37.54
C ARG A 851 1.66 -27.66 37.67
N SER A 852 2.22 -28.19 38.75
CA SER A 852 3.66 -28.16 39.01
C SER A 852 4.49 -28.80 37.89
N ALA A 853 3.98 -29.90 37.33
CA ALA A 853 4.67 -30.68 36.29
C ALA A 853 4.34 -30.21 34.86
N ASP A 854 3.34 -29.34 34.66
CA ASP A 854 2.88 -28.98 33.32
C ASP A 854 4.02 -28.35 32.52
N ARG A 855 4.21 -28.84 31.30
CA ARG A 855 5.26 -28.38 30.38
C ARG A 855 4.57 -27.79 29.18
N TYR A 856 4.93 -26.55 28.86
CA TYR A 856 4.47 -25.94 27.63
C TYR A 856 5.66 -25.47 26.80
N SER A 857 5.52 -25.62 25.49
CA SER A 857 6.39 -24.93 24.56
C SER A 857 5.52 -24.12 23.62
N PRO A 858 5.70 -22.79 23.57
CA PRO A 858 5.00 -21.99 22.61
C PRO A 858 5.53 -22.29 21.21
N ASP A 859 4.61 -22.55 20.28
CA ASP A 859 4.96 -22.49 18.87
C ASP A 859 5.40 -21.06 18.54
N ALA A 860 6.43 -20.90 17.70
CA ALA A 860 7.10 -19.61 17.43
C ALA A 860 6.18 -18.52 16.84
N TYR A 861 4.91 -18.84 16.58
CA TYR A 861 3.91 -18.06 15.86
C TYR A 861 2.75 -17.54 16.71
N LEU A 862 2.61 -18.01 17.96
CA LEU A 862 1.47 -17.64 18.80
C LEU A 862 1.83 -16.44 19.68
N ARG A 863 0.90 -15.48 19.77
CA ARG A 863 1.01 -14.25 20.59
C ARG A 863 1.48 -14.62 21.99
N SER A 864 2.65 -14.10 22.37
CA SER A 864 3.37 -14.47 23.58
C SER A 864 3.09 -13.47 24.69
N ASP A 865 2.08 -13.70 25.52
CA ASP A 865 1.95 -13.00 26.81
C ASP A 865 2.87 -13.66 27.87
N PHE A 866 4.13 -13.93 27.50
CA PHE A 866 5.09 -14.64 28.36
C PHE A 866 5.98 -13.66 29.12
N GLY A 867 6.22 -13.99 30.37
CA GLY A 867 7.11 -13.31 31.29
C GLY A 867 8.26 -14.23 31.66
N PHE A 868 8.91 -13.91 32.77
CA PHE A 868 9.99 -14.73 33.30
C PHE A 868 10.27 -14.38 34.76
N ARG A 869 11.01 -15.28 35.40
CA ARG A 869 11.59 -15.13 36.72
C ARG A 869 13.09 -15.36 36.61
N VAL A 870 13.85 -14.85 37.58
CA VAL A 870 15.30 -15.00 37.61
C VAL A 870 15.73 -15.90 38.76
N VAL A 871 16.86 -16.57 38.56
CA VAL A 871 17.62 -17.23 39.63
C VAL A 871 18.98 -16.57 39.76
N CYS A 872 19.54 -16.61 40.96
CA CYS A 872 20.90 -16.17 41.26
C CYS A 872 21.68 -17.36 41.83
N ASP A 873 22.85 -17.63 41.25
CA ASP A 873 23.75 -18.63 41.82
C ASP A 873 24.29 -18.12 43.16
N LEU A 874 24.39 -19.01 44.14
CA LEU A 874 25.08 -18.70 45.39
C LEU A 874 26.59 -18.62 45.14
N PRO A 875 27.32 -17.70 45.80
CA PRO A 875 28.76 -17.65 45.69
C PRO A 875 29.34 -19.01 46.10
N GLN A 876 30.13 -19.63 45.23
CA GLN A 876 30.83 -20.86 45.57
C GLN A 876 31.70 -20.57 46.79
N SER A 877 31.47 -21.29 47.90
CA SER A 877 32.41 -21.26 49.01
C SER A 877 33.75 -21.76 48.47
N VAL A 878 34.72 -20.85 48.39
CA VAL A 878 36.11 -21.23 48.16
C VAL A 878 36.52 -22.02 49.40
N ASN A 879 36.36 -23.34 49.33
CA ASN A 879 36.94 -24.24 50.32
C ASN A 879 38.45 -24.14 50.16
N SER A 880 39.07 -23.31 51.00
CA SER A 880 40.49 -23.29 51.33
C SER A 880 40.93 -24.58 52.01
#